data_AF-A0A412GCP8-F1
#
_entry.id   AF-A0A412GCP8-F1
#
_cell.length_a   1.000
_cell.length_b   1.000
_cell.length_c   1.000
_cell.angle_alpha   90.00
_cell.angle_beta   90.00
_cell.angle_gamma   90.00
#
_symmetry.space_group_name_H-M   'P 1'
#
loop_
_entity.id
_entity.type
_entity.pdbx_description
1 polymer ?
#
loop_
_entity_poly.entity_id
_entity_poly.type
_entity_poly.pdbx_seq_one_letter_code
_entity_poly.pdbx_strand_id
1 'polypeptide(L)'
;MKKLSLLIFLAGFLSFAKATNYADYVNPLVGTQSTFELSTGNTYPAIARPWGMNFWSPQTGKMGDGWMYQYTATKIRGFKQTHQPSPWINDYGQFSIMPMVNKPEFNEDKRASWFAHKSETAKAYYYKVYLAEYDIVTELTPTERAAMFRFTFPENEHSYVVVDAFDKGSYVKIDAANNRIIGYSTKNSGGVPANFKNYFVIEFDKPFTYQATVADSIVKENGTEQQADHAGAIIGFATKKGETVHARVASSFISPEQALLNLKELGNDDFNTLVEKGKAAWNDVLSKIEVEGGNLDQYRTFYSCLYRSLLFPRKFYEVDAQGQIVHYSPYNGEVVPGYMYTDTGFWDTFRCLFPLLNLIYPSVNKEIQEGLINTYKESGFFPEWASPGHRGCMIGNNSASILVDAYFKGVKVDDLETLYKGLIHGTENVHPEVSSTGRLGYEYYNKLGYVPYDVKINENAARTLEYAYNDWCIYKLAKDLKRPKKEVNLFAKRAMNYRNLFDKETLLMRGKNKDGKFMAPFSPLKWGDAFTEGNSWHYSWSVFHDPQGLIDLMGGDDMFVTMMDSVFSVPPVFDDSYYGFPIHEIREMTVMNMGNYAHGNQPIQHMIYLYNYAKQPWKAQYWLRQVMDRMYTPTPDGYCGDEDNGQTSAWYVFSALGFYPVCPGTDQYVLGAPLFQKATIHFENGKNIVINAPQNSETNYYIQDMKVNGQEYTKNYIT
;
A
#
# COMPACT_ATOMS: atom_id res chain seq x y z
N MET A 1 14.71 73.53 -10.92
CA MET A 1 14.49 73.65 -9.46
C MET A 1 13.15 73.01 -9.09
N LYS A 2 13.20 72.00 -8.21
CA LYS A 2 12.19 71.52 -7.23
C LYS A 2 10.76 71.20 -7.76
N LYS A 3 10.34 69.92 -7.82
CA LYS A 3 9.89 68.97 -6.76
C LYS A 3 8.53 69.31 -6.11
N LEU A 4 7.60 68.33 -6.20
CA LEU A 4 6.37 67.98 -5.42
C LEU A 4 5.20 67.76 -6.40
N SER A 5 4.32 66.75 -6.33
CA SER A 5 4.01 65.67 -5.39
C SER A 5 3.14 64.65 -6.14
N LEU A 6 3.33 63.35 -5.93
CA LEU A 6 2.22 62.40 -5.85
C LEU A 6 2.69 61.12 -5.13
N LEU A 7 2.32 61.00 -3.87
CA LEU A 7 2.38 59.75 -3.10
C LEU A 7 1.07 58.99 -3.38
N ILE A 8 1.16 57.85 -4.04
CA ILE A 8 0.09 56.85 -4.07
C ILE A 8 0.47 55.75 -3.08
N PHE A 9 -0.36 55.61 -2.06
CA PHE A 9 -0.37 54.51 -1.10
C PHE A 9 -0.66 53.20 -1.85
N LEU A 10 0.35 52.33 -1.98
CA LEU A 10 0.16 50.93 -2.36
C LEU A 10 0.40 50.08 -1.10
N ALA A 11 -0.61 49.98 -0.25
CA ALA A 11 -0.65 48.96 0.80
C ALA A 11 -1.13 47.66 0.15
N GLY A 12 -0.19 46.79 -0.21
CA GLY A 12 -0.48 45.45 -0.67
C GLY A 12 -1.14 44.65 0.45
N PHE A 13 -2.39 44.23 0.23
CA PHE A 13 -3.02 43.15 0.97
C PHE A 13 -2.28 41.84 0.61
N LEU A 14 -1.23 41.52 1.36
CA LEU A 14 -0.75 40.16 1.48
C LEU A 14 -1.78 39.39 2.30
N SER A 15 -2.75 38.78 1.63
CA SER A 15 -3.52 37.68 2.21
C SER A 15 -2.51 36.56 2.49
N PHE A 16 -2.02 36.50 3.73
CA PHE A 16 -1.47 35.26 4.27
C PHE A 16 -2.64 34.28 4.36
N ALA A 17 -2.89 33.54 3.29
CA ALA A 17 -3.64 32.30 3.38
C ALA A 17 -2.90 31.45 4.42
N LYS A 18 -3.55 31.21 5.56
CA LYS A 18 -3.02 30.33 6.60
C LYS A 18 -2.91 28.96 5.95
N ALA A 19 -1.70 28.53 5.61
CA ALA A 19 -1.48 27.24 4.95
C ALA A 19 -2.14 26.14 5.79
N THR A 20 -3.18 25.50 5.25
CA THR A 20 -3.84 24.37 5.90
C THR A 20 -2.83 23.23 5.97
N ASN A 21 -2.69 22.63 7.14
CA ASN A 21 -1.69 21.60 7.39
C ASN A 21 -2.33 20.22 7.37
N TYR A 22 -2.54 19.67 6.18
CA TYR A 22 -3.21 18.38 5.97
C TYR A 22 -2.50 17.23 6.69
N ALA A 23 -1.16 17.28 6.76
CA ALA A 23 -0.37 16.30 7.50
C ALA A 23 -0.70 16.23 9.00
N ASP A 24 -1.29 17.28 9.59
CA ASP A 24 -1.71 17.27 10.99
C ASP A 24 -2.97 16.41 11.24
N TYR A 25 -3.79 16.17 10.21
CA TYR A 25 -4.95 15.27 10.27
C TYR A 25 -4.57 13.79 10.17
N VAL A 26 -3.40 13.49 9.62
CA VAL A 26 -2.91 12.12 9.45
C VAL A 26 -2.65 11.48 10.81
N ASN A 27 -3.18 10.29 11.00
CA ASN A 27 -2.91 9.42 12.14
C ASN A 27 -2.27 8.10 11.67
N PRO A 28 -0.93 7.94 11.77
CA PRO A 28 -0.25 6.69 11.40
C PRO A 28 -0.61 5.48 12.27
N LEU A 29 -1.32 5.69 13.40
CA LEU A 29 -1.76 4.59 14.27
C LEU A 29 -3.10 3.97 13.81
N VAL A 30 -3.79 4.54 12.83
CA VAL A 30 -5.03 3.94 12.29
C VAL A 30 -4.70 2.58 11.70
N GLY A 31 -5.38 1.56 12.22
CA GLY A 31 -5.23 0.16 11.87
C GLY A 31 -4.12 -0.59 12.62
N THR A 32 -3.55 -0.02 13.67
CA THR A 32 -2.49 -0.68 14.48
C THR A 32 -3.02 -1.48 15.66
N GLN A 33 -4.31 -1.34 16.00
CA GLN A 33 -4.98 -2.15 17.01
C GLN A 33 -5.64 -3.38 16.37
N SER A 34 -4.83 -4.17 15.67
CA SER A 34 -5.26 -5.38 14.95
C SER A 34 -4.59 -6.63 15.52
N THR A 35 -5.25 -7.77 15.36
CA THR A 35 -4.72 -9.09 15.71
C THR A 35 -4.86 -10.06 14.54
N PHE A 36 -4.26 -11.23 14.67
CA PHE A 36 -4.36 -12.29 13.67
C PHE A 36 -5.81 -12.72 13.40
N GLU A 37 -6.66 -12.73 14.43
CA GLU A 37 -8.03 -13.27 14.34
C GLU A 37 -9.06 -12.25 13.83
N LEU A 38 -8.76 -10.96 13.89
CA LEU A 38 -9.63 -9.87 13.49
C LEU A 38 -8.78 -8.65 13.13
N SER A 39 -8.69 -8.40 11.82
CA SER A 39 -8.05 -7.18 11.36
C SER A 39 -8.95 -5.98 11.57
N THR A 40 -8.30 -4.88 11.91
CA THR A 40 -8.87 -3.54 11.88
C THR A 40 -7.97 -2.60 11.07
N GLY A 41 -7.15 -3.20 10.20
CA GLY A 41 -6.23 -2.54 9.28
C GLY A 41 -4.83 -3.14 9.22
N ASN A 42 -4.43 -4.03 10.15
CA ASN A 42 -3.14 -4.73 10.16
C ASN A 42 -1.93 -3.87 9.76
N THR A 43 -1.93 -2.62 10.20
CA THR A 43 -0.90 -1.63 9.85
C THR A 43 0.13 -1.50 10.96
N TYR A 44 1.22 -0.82 10.63
CA TYR A 44 2.17 -0.24 11.57
C TYR A 44 2.30 1.27 11.30
N PRO A 45 2.75 2.08 12.27
CA PRO A 45 2.99 3.50 12.06
C PRO A 45 4.25 3.70 11.22
N ALA A 46 4.09 3.64 9.90
CA ALA A 46 5.15 3.98 8.97
C ALA A 46 5.51 5.47 9.12
N ILE A 47 6.75 5.76 9.49
CA ILE A 47 7.30 7.11 9.53
C ILE A 47 8.19 7.20 8.31
N ALA A 48 7.76 7.95 7.31
CA ALA A 48 8.32 7.91 5.97
C ALA A 48 8.08 9.20 5.19
N ARG A 49 8.71 9.29 4.02
CA ARG A 49 8.28 10.18 2.93
C ARG A 49 7.24 9.47 2.06
N PRO A 50 6.42 10.20 1.27
CA PRO A 50 5.60 9.58 0.23
C PRO A 50 6.47 8.66 -0.65
N TRP A 51 6.05 7.39 -0.77
CA TRP A 51 6.77 6.31 -1.48
C TRP A 51 8.25 6.13 -1.10
N GLY A 52 8.67 6.56 0.10
CA GLY A 52 10.06 6.48 0.54
C GLY A 52 10.61 5.06 0.46
N MET A 53 11.88 4.89 0.07
CA MET A 53 12.52 3.58 -0.05
C MET A 53 12.61 2.88 1.31
N ASN A 54 12.93 3.62 2.38
CA ASN A 54 13.11 3.06 3.72
C ASN A 54 12.03 3.64 4.65
N PHE A 55 11.16 2.78 5.20
CA PHE A 55 10.25 3.20 6.28
C PHE A 55 10.89 2.95 7.63
N TRP A 56 10.49 3.76 8.61
CA TRP A 56 10.86 3.59 10.01
C TRP A 56 9.62 3.36 10.86
N SER A 57 9.70 2.47 11.85
CA SER A 57 8.62 2.23 12.81
C SER A 57 9.17 1.88 14.20
N PRO A 58 8.54 2.29 15.30
CA PRO A 58 8.71 1.58 16.57
C PRO A 58 8.37 0.09 16.40
N GLN A 59 9.12 -0.76 17.08
CA GLN A 59 8.92 -2.21 17.09
C GLN A 59 8.51 -2.67 18.49
N THR A 60 7.31 -3.22 18.62
CA THR A 60 6.80 -3.86 19.85
C THR A 60 6.80 -5.38 19.75
N GLY A 61 6.54 -5.90 18.54
CA GLY A 61 6.57 -7.32 18.20
C GLY A 61 7.98 -7.89 18.18
N LYS A 62 8.09 -9.21 18.32
CA LYS A 62 9.39 -9.91 18.30
C LYS A 62 10.03 -9.83 16.92
N MET A 63 11.34 -9.98 16.87
CA MET A 63 12.06 -10.12 15.60
C MET A 63 11.45 -11.24 14.73
N GLY A 64 11.00 -10.87 13.52
CA GLY A 64 10.37 -11.80 12.56
C GLY A 64 8.85 -11.92 12.67
N ASP A 65 8.23 -11.34 13.70
CA ASP A 65 6.77 -11.24 13.80
C ASP A 65 6.23 -10.24 12.76
N GLY A 66 5.20 -10.64 12.02
CA GLY A 66 4.50 -9.78 11.06
C GLY A 66 3.78 -8.62 11.75
N TRP A 67 3.30 -8.80 12.99
CA TRP A 67 2.75 -7.73 13.81
C TRP A 67 3.85 -6.95 14.52
N MET A 68 4.70 -6.29 13.72
CA MET A 68 5.89 -5.59 14.25
C MET A 68 5.54 -4.50 15.27
N TYR A 69 4.37 -3.89 15.15
CA TYR A 69 3.80 -2.92 16.08
C TYR A 69 2.34 -3.27 16.34
N GLN A 70 1.92 -3.27 17.60
CA GLN A 70 0.51 -3.37 17.98
C GLN A 70 0.18 -2.31 19.01
N TYR A 71 -0.93 -1.60 18.83
CA TYR A 71 -1.39 -0.55 19.75
C TYR A 71 -1.62 -1.06 21.18
N THR A 72 -1.92 -2.34 21.38
CA THR A 72 -2.11 -2.90 22.73
C THR A 72 -0.81 -3.33 23.40
N ALA A 73 0.32 -3.31 22.67
CA ALA A 73 1.60 -3.69 23.22
C ALA A 73 2.15 -2.59 24.13
N THR A 74 2.80 -3.00 25.22
CA THR A 74 3.22 -2.06 26.26
C THR A 74 4.70 -1.77 26.27
N LYS A 75 5.49 -2.40 25.39
CA LYS A 75 6.94 -2.27 25.33
C LYS A 75 7.45 -2.09 23.91
N ILE A 76 8.43 -1.21 23.72
CA ILE A 76 9.23 -1.03 22.51
C ILE A 76 10.57 -1.73 22.69
N ARG A 77 10.99 -2.50 21.68
CA ARG A 77 12.23 -3.30 21.64
C ARG A 77 13.30 -2.69 20.74
N GLY A 78 12.92 -1.71 19.93
CA GLY A 78 13.78 -0.99 19.00
C GLY A 78 12.99 -0.09 18.05
N PHE A 79 13.72 0.71 17.30
CA PHE A 79 13.22 1.51 16.18
C PHE A 79 13.79 0.91 14.90
N LYS A 80 12.90 0.40 14.07
CA LYS A 80 13.22 -0.55 12.99
C LYS A 80 13.11 0.15 11.64
N GLN A 81 14.12 -0.03 10.78
CA GLN A 81 13.97 0.18 9.35
C GLN A 81 13.22 -1.04 8.78
N THR A 82 12.15 -0.79 8.03
CA THR A 82 11.25 -1.83 7.52
C THR A 82 10.82 -1.56 6.08
N HIS A 83 10.51 -2.63 5.35
CA HIS A 83 9.94 -2.59 4.02
C HIS A 83 8.61 -3.35 3.93
N GLN A 84 8.15 -3.94 5.04
CA GLN A 84 7.00 -4.82 5.11
C GLN A 84 5.72 -4.21 4.50
N PRO A 85 5.10 -4.83 3.48
CA PRO A 85 3.81 -4.39 2.96
C PRO A 85 2.62 -4.83 3.81
N SER A 86 2.69 -6.01 4.43
CA SER A 86 1.62 -6.57 5.29
C SER A 86 2.22 -7.57 6.30
N PRO A 87 1.55 -7.87 7.43
CA PRO A 87 2.03 -8.89 8.36
C PRO A 87 2.16 -10.27 7.71
N TRP A 88 1.33 -10.56 6.70
CA TRP A 88 1.28 -11.84 5.98
C TRP A 88 2.48 -12.06 5.06
N ILE A 89 2.90 -11.00 4.34
CA ILE A 89 4.04 -11.03 3.43
C ILE A 89 5.36 -10.93 4.19
N ASN A 90 5.30 -10.27 5.36
CA ASN A 90 6.41 -10.02 6.27
C ASN A 90 7.50 -9.16 5.60
N ASP A 91 8.67 -9.07 6.22
CA ASP A 91 9.64 -8.00 5.97
C ASP A 91 10.94 -8.51 5.32
N TYR A 92 11.76 -7.57 4.85
CA TYR A 92 13.10 -7.82 4.32
C TYR A 92 14.03 -6.62 4.54
N GLY A 93 15.34 -6.82 4.50
CA GLY A 93 16.33 -5.72 4.56
C GLY A 93 16.23 -4.88 5.85
N GLN A 94 15.85 -5.53 6.94
CA GLN A 94 15.47 -4.90 8.21
C GLN A 94 16.63 -4.91 9.22
N PHE A 95 16.74 -3.81 9.98
CA PHE A 95 17.61 -3.68 11.15
C PHE A 95 16.97 -2.71 12.15
N SER A 96 17.43 -2.67 13.40
CA SER A 96 16.88 -1.76 14.41
C SER A 96 17.94 -1.08 15.29
N ILE A 97 17.54 0.04 15.87
CA ILE A 97 18.34 0.87 16.79
C ILE A 97 17.58 1.01 18.11
N MET A 98 18.24 0.87 19.25
CA MET A 98 17.62 1.05 20.56
C MET A 98 18.56 1.75 21.54
N PRO A 99 18.22 2.93 22.08
CA PRO A 99 19.00 3.58 23.13
C PRO A 99 18.66 3.00 24.52
N MET A 100 19.64 2.97 25.42
CA MET A 100 19.48 2.45 26.78
C MET A 100 20.53 3.01 27.76
N VAL A 101 20.41 2.70 29.05
CA VAL A 101 21.37 3.09 30.10
C VAL A 101 21.74 1.92 31.02
N ASN A 102 22.75 2.14 31.86
CA ASN A 102 23.28 1.27 32.92
C ASN A 102 24.02 0.02 32.41
N LYS A 103 23.35 -0.86 31.65
CA LYS A 103 23.93 -2.14 31.23
C LYS A 103 23.79 -2.34 29.72
N PRO A 104 24.88 -2.69 29.00
CA PRO A 104 24.78 -3.07 27.60
C PRO A 104 24.01 -4.39 27.49
N GLU A 105 22.88 -4.38 26.79
CA GLU A 105 22.00 -5.54 26.67
C GLU A 105 21.51 -5.69 25.23
N PHE A 106 21.84 -6.84 24.62
CA PHE A 106 21.46 -7.12 23.24
C PHE A 106 20.14 -7.87 23.13
N ASN A 107 19.77 -8.70 24.12
CA ASN A 107 18.58 -9.52 23.99
C ASN A 107 17.30 -8.65 23.88
N GLU A 108 16.48 -8.87 22.84
CA GLU A 108 15.35 -8.00 22.51
C GLU A 108 14.30 -7.90 23.63
N ASP A 109 14.08 -8.95 24.43
CA ASP A 109 13.13 -8.94 25.54
C ASP A 109 13.70 -8.16 26.75
N LYS A 110 15.01 -8.27 26.99
CA LYS A 110 15.68 -7.60 28.12
C LYS A 110 15.96 -6.12 27.85
N ARG A 111 16.21 -5.73 26.60
CA ARG A 111 16.39 -4.33 26.18
C ARG A 111 15.07 -3.57 25.99
N ALA A 112 13.93 -4.26 26.09
CA ALA A 112 12.64 -3.66 25.82
C ALA A 112 12.27 -2.66 26.92
N SER A 113 11.72 -1.52 26.51
CA SER A 113 11.23 -0.49 27.42
C SER A 113 9.72 -0.31 27.30
N TRP A 114 9.03 -0.33 28.43
CA TRP A 114 7.69 0.17 28.62
C TRP A 114 7.53 1.61 28.10
N PHE A 115 6.38 1.83 27.46
CA PHE A 115 5.92 3.13 27.00
C PHE A 115 4.40 3.22 27.16
N ALA A 116 3.84 4.40 26.91
CA ALA A 116 2.40 4.58 26.80
C ALA A 116 2.09 5.57 25.66
N HIS A 117 0.94 5.41 24.99
CA HIS A 117 0.52 6.32 23.92
C HIS A 117 0.33 7.77 24.39
N LYS A 118 0.13 8.01 25.69
CA LYS A 118 0.07 9.38 26.26
C LYS A 118 1.39 10.13 26.15
N SER A 119 2.51 9.41 26.05
CA SER A 119 3.85 9.95 25.84
C SER A 119 4.42 9.55 24.49
N GLU A 120 3.56 9.20 23.54
CA GLU A 120 3.90 8.89 22.16
C GLU A 120 3.32 9.98 21.25
N THR A 121 4.04 10.32 20.20
CA THR A 121 3.54 11.15 19.12
C THR A 121 3.95 10.50 17.81
N ALA A 122 2.97 10.02 17.05
CA ALA A 122 3.17 9.46 15.72
C ALA A 122 2.62 10.43 14.67
N LYS A 123 3.48 10.90 13.77
CA LYS A 123 3.15 11.67 12.57
C LYS A 123 3.86 11.01 11.39
N ALA A 124 3.31 11.14 10.19
CA ALA A 124 3.88 10.53 9.00
C ALA A 124 5.37 10.89 8.77
N TYR A 125 5.78 12.09 9.21
CA TYR A 125 7.13 12.63 9.06
C TYR A 125 7.97 12.69 10.34
N TYR A 126 7.41 12.32 11.49
CA TYR A 126 8.05 12.49 12.80
C TYR A 126 7.45 11.55 13.83
N TYR A 127 8.31 10.88 14.59
CA TYR A 127 7.90 10.07 15.71
C TYR A 127 8.66 10.45 16.98
N LYS A 128 7.97 10.39 18.13
CA LYS A 128 8.52 10.62 19.45
C LYS A 128 7.92 9.65 20.46
N VAL A 129 8.74 9.10 21.35
CA VAL A 129 8.28 8.32 22.49
C VAL A 129 9.21 8.48 23.69
N TYR A 130 8.65 8.36 24.89
CA TYR A 130 9.39 8.21 26.14
C TYR A 130 9.54 6.73 26.52
N LEU A 131 10.78 6.29 26.74
CA LEU A 131 11.16 4.93 27.13
C LEU A 131 11.38 4.89 28.65
N ALA A 132 10.42 4.33 29.38
CA ALA A 132 10.32 4.48 30.84
C ALA A 132 11.46 3.81 31.64
N GLU A 133 12.00 2.69 31.16
CA GLU A 133 13.05 1.91 31.83
C GLU A 133 14.38 2.64 31.79
N TYR A 134 14.55 3.52 30.81
CA TYR A 134 15.82 4.16 30.53
C TYR A 134 15.80 5.66 30.80
N ASP A 135 14.63 6.26 31.08
CA ASP A 135 14.45 7.71 31.17
C ASP A 135 14.97 8.44 29.91
N ILE A 136 14.68 7.85 28.74
CA ILE A 136 15.13 8.35 27.43
C ILE A 136 13.93 8.79 26.60
N VAL A 137 14.02 9.97 26.01
CA VAL A 137 13.12 10.36 24.90
C VAL A 137 13.81 10.04 23.59
N THR A 138 13.14 9.25 22.75
CA THR A 138 13.60 8.97 21.38
C THR A 138 12.71 9.68 20.39
N GLU A 139 13.34 10.35 19.43
CA GLU A 139 12.67 10.99 18.30
C GLU A 139 13.33 10.56 16.98
N LEU A 140 12.56 10.46 15.90
CA LEU A 140 13.09 10.18 14.56
C LEU A 140 12.33 10.94 13.47
N THR A 141 13.05 11.34 12.42
CA THR A 141 12.47 11.94 11.20
C THR A 141 13.22 11.43 9.96
N PRO A 142 12.51 10.93 8.93
CA PRO A 142 13.13 10.32 7.75
C PRO A 142 13.23 11.26 6.55
N THR A 143 14.08 10.89 5.58
CA THR A 143 14.07 11.29 4.17
C THR A 143 13.60 10.09 3.33
N GLU A 144 13.91 10.02 2.03
CA GLU A 144 13.52 8.87 1.21
C GLU A 144 14.28 7.60 1.57
N ARG A 145 15.59 7.73 1.88
CA ARG A 145 16.52 6.61 2.12
C ARG A 145 17.30 6.75 3.43
N ALA A 146 17.23 7.90 4.09
CA ALA A 146 17.92 8.19 5.35
C ALA A 146 16.94 8.57 6.47
N ALA A 147 17.43 8.63 7.70
CA ALA A 147 16.73 9.19 8.85
C ALA A 147 17.70 9.80 9.86
N MET A 148 17.24 10.80 10.58
CA MET A 148 17.93 11.31 11.76
C MET A 148 17.16 10.91 13.01
N PHE A 149 17.87 10.28 13.94
CA PHE A 149 17.42 10.03 15.30
C PHE A 149 17.95 11.10 16.23
N ARG A 150 17.15 11.41 17.26
CA ARG A 150 17.53 12.27 18.37
C ARG A 150 17.17 11.55 19.68
N PHE A 151 18.19 11.21 20.45
CA PHE A 151 18.05 10.57 21.76
C PHE A 151 18.35 11.60 22.84
N THR A 152 17.41 11.84 23.74
CA THR A 152 17.63 12.69 24.93
C THR A 152 17.86 11.80 26.12
N PHE A 153 19.10 11.73 26.61
CA PHE A 153 19.53 10.87 27.69
C PHE A 153 19.43 11.54 29.07
N PRO A 154 19.29 10.75 30.15
CA PRO A 154 19.47 11.24 31.51
C PRO A 154 20.97 11.43 31.83
N GLU A 155 21.26 11.94 33.02
CA GLU A 155 22.63 11.90 33.54
C GLU A 155 23.00 10.46 33.88
N ASN A 156 24.02 9.92 33.21
CA ASN A 156 24.45 8.53 33.39
C ASN A 156 25.89 8.34 32.91
N GLU A 157 26.70 7.56 33.63
CA GLU A 157 28.07 7.23 33.20
C GLU A 157 28.10 6.16 32.09
N HIS A 158 26.98 5.45 31.91
CA HIS A 158 26.84 4.25 31.09
C HIS A 158 25.58 4.34 30.20
N SER A 159 25.59 5.25 29.23
CA SER A 159 24.56 5.34 28.18
C SER A 159 25.01 4.57 26.94
N TYR A 160 24.08 3.85 26.30
CA TYR A 160 24.38 3.00 25.15
C TYR A 160 23.37 3.18 24.02
N VAL A 161 23.80 2.82 22.82
CA VAL A 161 22.93 2.57 21.67
C VAL A 161 23.24 1.19 21.10
N VAL A 162 22.22 0.36 21.01
CA VAL A 162 22.26 -0.98 20.40
C VAL A 162 21.85 -0.86 18.94
N VAL A 163 22.60 -1.50 18.06
CA VAL A 163 22.27 -1.72 16.66
C VAL A 163 22.13 -3.22 16.45
N ASP A 164 20.93 -3.64 16.05
CA ASP A 164 20.58 -5.04 15.80
C ASP A 164 20.44 -5.25 14.29
N ALA A 165 21.35 -6.03 13.69
CA ALA A 165 21.36 -6.31 12.25
C ALA A 165 20.51 -7.53 11.86
N PHE A 166 19.79 -8.11 12.83
CA PHE A 166 18.88 -9.26 12.71
C PHE A 166 19.58 -10.58 12.34
N ASP A 167 18.86 -11.69 12.46
CA ASP A 167 19.33 -13.05 12.19
C ASP A 167 19.35 -13.41 10.69
N LYS A 168 19.72 -14.66 10.36
CA LYS A 168 19.86 -15.21 8.99
C LYS A 168 21.05 -14.68 8.19
N GLY A 169 22.11 -14.27 8.87
CA GLY A 169 23.41 -13.95 8.28
C GLY A 169 23.64 -12.45 8.11
N SER A 170 24.02 -11.76 9.18
CA SER A 170 24.24 -10.32 9.17
C SER A 170 25.68 -9.93 9.51
N TYR A 171 25.97 -8.64 9.37
CA TYR A 171 27.30 -8.09 9.59
C TYR A 171 27.24 -6.70 10.23
N VAL A 172 28.19 -6.42 11.11
CA VAL A 172 28.44 -5.08 11.65
C VAL A 172 29.94 -4.80 11.76
N LYS A 173 30.28 -3.52 11.67
CA LYS A 173 31.60 -2.96 11.91
C LYS A 173 31.48 -1.62 12.61
N ILE A 174 32.23 -1.45 13.69
CA ILE A 174 32.35 -0.21 14.45
C ILE A 174 33.61 0.51 13.98
N ASP A 175 33.43 1.68 13.38
CA ASP A 175 34.46 2.62 12.98
C ASP A 175 34.46 3.80 13.95
N ALA A 176 35.11 3.58 15.10
CA ALA A 176 35.17 4.57 16.18
C ALA A 176 35.89 5.86 15.78
N ALA A 177 36.79 5.83 14.78
CA ALA A 177 37.49 7.02 14.31
C ALA A 177 36.54 8.03 13.64
N ASN A 178 35.43 7.54 13.07
CA ASN A 178 34.40 8.35 12.42
C ASN A 178 33.07 8.35 13.20
N ASN A 179 33.05 7.85 14.44
CA ASN A 179 31.82 7.63 15.24
C ASN A 179 30.73 6.91 14.45
N ARG A 180 31.12 5.87 13.70
CA ARG A 180 30.26 5.24 12.70
C ARG A 180 30.09 3.75 12.96
N ILE A 181 28.90 3.23 12.66
CA ILE A 181 28.63 1.79 12.52
C ILE A 181 28.22 1.55 11.06
N ILE A 182 28.80 0.52 10.45
CA ILE A 182 28.47 0.05 9.10
C ILE A 182 28.04 -1.40 9.23
N GLY A 183 27.04 -1.83 8.49
CA GLY A 183 26.61 -3.21 8.52
C GLY A 183 25.75 -3.62 7.33
N TYR A 184 25.27 -4.86 7.35
CA TYR A 184 24.20 -5.29 6.47
C TYR A 184 23.28 -6.31 7.14
N SER A 185 22.04 -6.35 6.68
CA SER A 185 21.05 -7.39 6.97
C SER A 185 20.67 -8.15 5.70
N THR A 186 20.56 -9.46 5.81
CA THR A 186 20.06 -10.37 4.75
C THR A 186 18.66 -10.89 5.06
N LYS A 187 18.13 -10.64 6.26
CA LYS A 187 16.85 -11.22 6.68
C LYS A 187 15.75 -10.82 5.72
N ASN A 188 15.03 -11.82 5.23
CA ASN A 188 13.95 -11.68 4.27
C ASN A 188 12.92 -12.82 4.43
N SER A 189 11.81 -12.67 3.71
CA SER A 189 10.69 -13.61 3.68
C SER A 189 10.49 -14.24 2.29
N GLY A 190 11.58 -14.37 1.52
CA GLY A 190 11.57 -14.86 0.12
C GLY A 190 11.50 -13.73 -0.90
N GLY A 191 11.48 -14.10 -2.19
CA GLY A 191 11.46 -13.13 -3.30
C GLY A 191 12.73 -12.30 -3.41
N VAL A 192 13.90 -12.88 -3.05
CA VAL A 192 15.20 -12.21 -3.17
C VAL A 192 16.23 -13.09 -3.88
N PRO A 193 17.16 -12.50 -4.66
CA PRO A 193 18.33 -13.19 -5.19
C PRO A 193 19.30 -13.62 -4.09
N ALA A 194 20.18 -14.58 -4.38
CA ALA A 194 21.12 -15.14 -3.41
C ALA A 194 22.13 -14.14 -2.83
N ASN A 195 22.41 -13.04 -3.54
CA ASN A 195 23.32 -11.97 -3.12
C ASN A 195 22.62 -10.80 -2.37
N PHE A 196 21.32 -10.93 -2.06
CA PHE A 196 20.55 -9.89 -1.41
C PHE A 196 21.13 -9.42 -0.08
N LYS A 197 21.29 -8.10 0.05
CA LYS A 197 21.68 -7.41 1.29
C LYS A 197 21.06 -6.01 1.33
N ASN A 198 20.66 -5.56 2.51
CA ASN A 198 20.47 -4.14 2.80
C ASN A 198 21.68 -3.66 3.62
N TYR A 199 22.51 -2.81 3.05
CA TYR A 199 23.70 -2.23 3.68
C TYR A 199 23.31 -0.94 4.41
N PHE A 200 23.66 -0.82 5.69
CA PHE A 200 23.33 0.36 6.48
C PHE A 200 24.57 1.05 7.04
N VAL A 201 24.45 2.35 7.25
CA VAL A 201 25.45 3.21 7.88
C VAL A 201 24.78 4.10 8.91
N ILE A 202 25.39 4.22 10.09
CA ILE A 202 24.92 5.03 11.20
C ILE A 202 26.09 5.89 11.70
N GLU A 203 25.96 7.21 11.67
CA GLU A 203 26.94 8.17 12.18
C GLU A 203 26.40 8.90 13.42
N PHE A 204 27.20 8.94 14.48
CA PHE A 204 26.86 9.61 15.73
C PHE A 204 27.64 10.92 15.90
N ASP A 205 27.01 11.92 16.51
CA ASP A 205 27.65 13.19 16.86
C ASP A 205 28.42 13.14 18.21
N LYS A 206 28.49 11.95 18.83
CA LYS A 206 29.17 11.72 20.10
C LYS A 206 30.22 10.61 20.01
N PRO A 207 31.48 10.86 20.46
CA PRO A 207 32.52 9.84 20.49
C PRO A 207 32.20 8.65 21.39
N PHE A 208 32.59 7.45 20.93
CA PHE A 208 32.39 6.21 21.68
C PHE A 208 33.45 6.06 22.78
N THR A 209 33.02 5.80 24.01
CA THR A 209 33.90 5.38 25.13
C THR A 209 33.71 3.91 25.49
N TYR A 210 32.68 3.28 24.93
CA TYR A 210 32.43 1.84 24.99
C TYR A 210 32.08 1.33 23.60
N GLN A 211 32.53 0.13 23.27
CA GLN A 211 32.14 -0.58 22.06
C GLN A 211 32.15 -2.09 22.29
N ALA A 212 31.18 -2.78 21.70
CA ALA A 212 31.11 -4.22 21.66
C ALA A 212 30.42 -4.67 20.37
N THR A 213 30.84 -5.80 19.83
CA THR A 213 30.06 -6.52 18.82
C THR A 213 29.32 -7.68 19.48
N VAL A 214 28.28 -8.17 18.81
CA VAL A 214 27.48 -9.30 19.24
C VAL A 214 27.45 -10.33 18.13
N ALA A 215 27.70 -11.58 18.50
CA ALA A 215 27.54 -12.75 17.64
C ALA A 215 26.62 -13.74 18.34
N ASP A 216 25.44 -14.00 17.77
CA ASP A 216 24.52 -15.02 18.25
C ASP A 216 24.18 -14.87 19.75
N SER A 217 23.82 -13.63 20.14
CA SER A 217 23.57 -13.19 21.52
C SER A 217 24.79 -13.10 22.46
N ILE A 218 25.99 -13.43 22.00
CA ILE A 218 27.23 -13.33 22.79
C ILE A 218 27.86 -11.96 22.57
N VAL A 219 27.86 -11.14 23.62
CA VAL A 219 28.51 -9.81 23.62
C VAL A 219 30.02 -9.98 23.74
N LYS A 220 30.76 -9.42 22.78
CA LYS A 220 32.22 -9.34 22.73
C LYS A 220 32.66 -7.90 22.92
N GLU A 221 33.02 -7.55 24.15
CA GLU A 221 33.58 -6.23 24.47
C GLU A 221 34.85 -5.95 23.67
N ASN A 222 35.03 -4.68 23.27
CA ASN A 222 36.10 -4.21 22.40
C ASN A 222 36.13 -4.85 21.01
N GLY A 223 35.12 -5.66 20.64
CA GLY A 223 34.92 -6.10 19.26
C GLY A 223 34.66 -4.90 18.35
N THR A 224 35.26 -4.92 17.16
CA THR A 224 35.13 -3.86 16.15
C THR A 224 34.42 -4.33 14.89
N GLU A 225 34.30 -5.63 14.68
CA GLU A 225 33.74 -6.21 13.47
C GLU A 225 33.20 -7.61 13.77
N GLN A 226 32.03 -7.94 13.22
CA GLN A 226 31.40 -9.23 13.40
C GLN A 226 30.55 -9.60 12.20
N GLN A 227 30.74 -10.83 11.71
CA GLN A 227 29.81 -11.54 10.84
C GLN A 227 29.32 -12.76 11.60
N ALA A 228 28.01 -12.98 11.63
CA ALA A 228 27.39 -14.09 12.37
C ALA A 228 26.02 -14.43 11.76
N ASP A 229 25.35 -15.45 12.28
CA ASP A 229 23.94 -15.63 11.93
C ASP A 229 23.13 -14.42 12.44
N HIS A 230 23.36 -14.00 13.69
CA HIS A 230 22.80 -12.79 14.27
C HIS A 230 23.91 -11.85 14.77
N ALA A 231 24.25 -10.85 13.97
CA ALA A 231 25.23 -9.83 14.29
C ALA A 231 24.58 -8.57 14.91
N GLY A 232 25.32 -7.89 15.77
CA GLY A 232 24.90 -6.62 16.36
C GLY A 232 26.06 -5.82 16.93
N ALA A 233 25.84 -4.55 17.20
CA ALA A 233 26.82 -3.65 17.81
C ALA A 233 26.19 -2.91 18.99
N ILE A 234 27.01 -2.64 20.01
CA ILE A 234 26.65 -1.79 21.14
C ILE A 234 27.75 -0.75 21.28
N ILE A 235 27.40 0.52 21.18
CA ILE A 235 28.30 1.64 21.49
C ILE A 235 27.82 2.34 22.74
N GLY A 236 28.72 3.02 23.45
CA GLY A 236 28.34 3.76 24.65
C GLY A 236 29.25 4.92 25.00
N PHE A 237 28.76 5.75 25.90
CA PHE A 237 29.33 7.02 26.33
C PHE A 237 28.68 7.49 27.64
N ALA A 238 29.32 8.43 28.35
CA ALA A 238 28.69 9.11 29.48
C ALA A 238 27.80 10.27 28.99
N THR A 239 26.67 10.53 29.65
CA THR A 239 25.73 11.61 29.32
C THR A 239 25.39 12.47 30.53
N LYS A 240 25.04 13.74 30.29
CA LYS A 240 24.46 14.66 31.27
C LYS A 240 22.93 14.66 31.17
N LYS A 241 22.27 15.18 32.21
CA LYS A 241 20.81 15.32 32.22
C LYS A 241 20.31 16.13 31.03
N GLY A 242 19.48 15.51 30.20
CA GLY A 242 18.89 16.13 29.01
C GLY A 242 19.86 16.28 27.85
N GLU A 243 21.03 15.62 27.91
CA GLU A 243 21.98 15.65 26.81
C GLU A 243 21.42 14.91 25.60
N THR A 244 21.55 15.54 24.43
CA THR A 244 21.07 15.01 23.17
C THR A 244 22.19 14.37 22.39
N VAL A 245 21.95 13.17 21.86
CA VAL A 245 22.82 12.48 20.89
C VAL A 245 22.03 12.21 19.63
N HIS A 246 22.60 12.56 18.47
CA HIS A 246 21.99 12.28 17.18
C HIS A 246 22.64 11.05 16.55
N ALA A 247 21.81 10.26 15.86
CA ALA A 247 22.28 9.23 14.95
C ALA A 247 21.73 9.50 13.55
N ARG A 248 22.63 9.73 12.59
CA ARG A 248 22.31 9.91 11.17
C ARG A 248 22.41 8.54 10.51
N VAL A 249 21.33 8.07 9.92
CA VAL A 249 21.20 6.69 9.44
C VAL A 249 20.82 6.71 7.96
N ALA A 250 21.40 5.83 7.17
CA ALA A 250 20.93 5.54 5.81
C ALA A 250 21.20 4.08 5.46
N SER A 251 20.48 3.57 4.47
CA SER A 251 20.76 2.26 3.89
C SER A 251 20.67 2.25 2.38
N SER A 252 21.17 1.18 1.77
CA SER A 252 21.21 0.92 0.33
C SER A 252 21.06 -0.58 0.08
N PHE A 253 20.42 -0.94 -1.04
CA PHE A 253 20.40 -2.33 -1.52
C PHE A 253 21.58 -2.63 -2.47
N ILE A 254 22.36 -1.62 -2.83
CA ILE A 254 23.47 -1.71 -3.78
C ILE A 254 24.79 -1.98 -3.05
N SER A 255 25.21 -1.10 -2.13
CA SER A 255 26.53 -1.19 -1.48
C SER A 255 26.66 -0.31 -0.22
N PRO A 256 27.67 -0.54 0.64
CA PRO A 256 28.01 0.39 1.72
C PRO A 256 28.35 1.81 1.22
N GLU A 257 29.01 1.93 0.07
CA GLU A 257 29.38 3.21 -0.54
C GLU A 257 28.13 3.98 -0.99
N GLN A 258 27.15 3.29 -1.55
CA GLN A 258 25.87 3.88 -1.92
C GLN A 258 25.06 4.27 -0.66
N ALA A 259 25.11 3.49 0.42
CA ALA A 259 24.49 3.88 1.69
C ALA A 259 25.08 5.17 2.26
N LEU A 260 26.41 5.36 2.17
CA LEU A 260 27.07 6.63 2.51
C LEU A 260 26.64 7.78 1.59
N LEU A 261 26.36 7.51 0.32
CA LEU A 261 25.84 8.51 -0.60
C LEU A 261 24.41 8.92 -0.22
N ASN A 262 23.53 7.96 0.09
CA ASN A 262 22.17 8.21 0.55
C ASN A 262 22.13 8.99 1.87
N LEU A 263 23.12 8.81 2.75
CA LEU A 263 23.24 9.57 4.00
C LEU A 263 23.33 11.09 3.77
N LYS A 264 23.77 11.52 2.58
CA LYS A 264 23.81 12.94 2.19
C LYS A 264 22.42 13.55 1.99
N GLU A 265 21.35 12.76 1.89
CA GLU A 265 19.95 13.26 1.87
C GLU A 265 19.63 14.12 3.10
N LEU A 266 20.27 13.84 4.24
CA LEU A 266 20.11 14.62 5.47
C LEU A 266 20.82 15.98 5.42
N GLY A 267 21.72 16.19 4.45
CA GLY A 267 22.50 17.42 4.30
C GLY A 267 23.19 17.87 5.59
N ASN A 268 23.26 19.19 5.80
CA ASN A 268 23.67 19.81 7.07
C ASN A 268 22.45 20.28 7.88
N ASP A 269 21.26 19.79 7.57
CA ASP A 269 20.05 20.20 8.25
C ASP A 269 20.06 19.70 9.71
N ASP A 270 19.53 20.52 10.61
CA ASP A 270 19.23 20.06 11.96
C ASP A 270 17.94 19.21 12.00
N PHE A 271 17.72 18.52 13.11
CA PHE A 271 16.59 17.62 13.30
C PHE A 271 15.24 18.31 13.02
N ASN A 272 15.03 19.52 13.54
CA ASN A 272 13.75 20.22 13.41
C ASN A 272 13.51 20.68 11.97
N THR A 273 14.56 21.06 11.25
CA THR A 273 14.51 21.39 9.82
C THR A 273 14.08 20.17 9.00
N LEU A 274 14.60 18.98 9.31
CA LEU A 274 14.19 17.74 8.66
C LEU A 274 12.72 17.40 8.93
N VAL A 275 12.24 17.61 10.16
CA VAL A 275 10.83 17.47 10.53
C VAL A 275 9.94 18.38 9.67
N GLU A 276 10.29 19.66 9.53
CA GLU A 276 9.52 20.61 8.72
C GLU A 276 9.58 20.28 7.22
N LYS A 277 10.74 19.86 6.70
CA LYS A 277 10.84 19.33 5.33
C LYS A 277 9.94 18.10 5.16
N GLY A 278 9.87 17.24 6.18
CA GLY A 278 8.97 16.09 6.31
C GLY A 278 7.52 16.46 6.12
N LYS A 279 7.09 17.39 6.97
CA LYS A 279 5.74 17.94 6.97
C LYS A 279 5.39 18.60 5.64
N ALA A 280 6.31 19.36 5.06
CA ALA A 280 6.13 20.02 3.77
C ALA A 280 5.95 19.01 2.63
N ALA A 281 6.77 17.95 2.59
CA ALA A 281 6.64 16.90 1.56
C ALA A 281 5.28 16.18 1.63
N TRP A 282 4.78 15.90 2.83
CA TRP A 282 3.43 15.34 2.98
C TRP A 282 2.34 16.33 2.59
N ASN A 283 2.44 17.60 2.99
CA ASN A 283 1.45 18.60 2.58
C ASN A 283 1.43 18.83 1.07
N ASP A 284 2.57 18.75 0.37
CA ASP A 284 2.61 18.91 -1.09
C ASP A 284 1.77 17.86 -1.81
N VAL A 285 1.84 16.59 -1.38
CA VAL A 285 1.01 15.52 -1.96
C VAL A 285 -0.42 15.55 -1.42
N LEU A 286 -0.63 15.72 -0.11
CA LEU A 286 -1.97 15.69 0.48
C LEU A 286 -2.84 16.88 0.04
N SER A 287 -2.23 18.05 -0.21
CA SER A 287 -2.94 19.24 -0.69
C SER A 287 -3.46 19.12 -2.13
N LYS A 288 -3.10 18.06 -2.87
CA LYS A 288 -3.70 17.79 -4.18
C LYS A 288 -5.20 17.54 -4.08
N ILE A 289 -5.71 17.20 -2.89
CA ILE A 289 -7.14 17.04 -2.65
C ILE A 289 -7.52 17.80 -1.38
N GLU A 290 -8.19 18.94 -1.54
CA GLU A 290 -8.69 19.76 -0.44
C GLU A 290 -10.16 19.44 -0.18
N VAL A 291 -10.52 19.05 1.03
CA VAL A 291 -11.91 18.78 1.43
C VAL A 291 -12.40 19.76 2.52
N GLU A 292 -13.65 20.18 2.42
CA GLU A 292 -14.29 21.19 3.28
C GLU A 292 -15.73 20.82 3.65
N GLY A 293 -16.20 21.34 4.80
CA GLY A 293 -17.58 21.14 5.27
C GLY A 293 -17.89 19.73 5.80
N GLY A 294 -16.85 18.99 6.21
CA GLY A 294 -16.96 17.79 7.04
C GLY A 294 -16.67 18.06 8.52
N ASN A 295 -16.75 17.01 9.34
CA ASN A 295 -16.35 17.04 10.75
C ASN A 295 -14.87 16.60 10.93
N LEU A 296 -14.33 16.75 12.15
CA LEU A 296 -12.93 16.45 12.44
C LEU A 296 -12.55 14.99 12.17
N ASP A 297 -13.43 14.05 12.47
CA ASP A 297 -13.17 12.63 12.27
C ASP A 297 -13.16 12.27 10.79
N GLN A 298 -14.04 12.87 9.99
CA GLN A 298 -14.02 12.74 8.53
C GLN A 298 -12.71 13.28 7.94
N TYR A 299 -12.21 14.44 8.39
CA TYR A 299 -10.90 14.93 7.95
C TYR A 299 -9.76 13.97 8.32
N ARG A 300 -9.76 13.47 9.56
CA ARG A 300 -8.74 12.52 10.02
C ARG A 300 -8.78 11.21 9.25
N THR A 301 -9.95 10.63 9.05
CA THR A 301 -10.13 9.41 8.25
C THR A 301 -9.67 9.65 6.81
N PHE A 302 -10.15 10.71 6.17
CA PHE A 302 -9.80 11.04 4.79
C PHE A 302 -8.30 11.20 4.58
N TYR A 303 -7.64 12.06 5.36
CA TYR A 303 -6.20 12.29 5.19
C TYR A 303 -5.35 11.13 5.69
N SER A 304 -5.82 10.31 6.64
CA SER A 304 -5.11 9.07 7.02
C SER A 304 -5.19 8.01 5.91
N CYS A 305 -6.35 7.85 5.27
CA CYS A 305 -6.50 6.99 4.09
C CYS A 305 -5.65 7.52 2.91
N LEU A 306 -5.69 8.82 2.64
CA LEU A 306 -4.86 9.41 1.60
C LEU A 306 -3.37 9.20 1.89
N TYR A 307 -2.93 9.38 3.14
CA TYR A 307 -1.57 9.06 3.56
C TYR A 307 -1.18 7.60 3.26
N ARG A 308 -2.03 6.62 3.63
CA ARG A 308 -1.76 5.19 3.36
C ARG A 308 -1.68 4.88 1.87
N SER A 309 -2.49 5.56 1.06
CA SER A 309 -2.51 5.43 -0.41
C SER A 309 -1.24 5.98 -1.11
N LEU A 310 -0.30 6.58 -0.36
CA LEU A 310 0.92 7.19 -0.89
C LEU A 310 2.19 6.57 -0.29
N LEU A 311 2.07 5.37 0.28
CA LEU A 311 3.20 4.60 0.81
C LEU A 311 3.70 3.57 -0.21
N PHE A 312 2.77 2.84 -0.84
CA PHE A 312 3.07 1.69 -1.70
C PHE A 312 2.62 1.93 -3.15
N PRO A 313 3.25 1.29 -4.15
CA PRO A 313 4.55 0.59 -4.04
C PRO A 313 5.68 1.58 -3.68
N ARG A 314 6.68 1.13 -2.93
CA ARG A 314 7.81 1.98 -2.54
C ARG A 314 8.79 2.17 -3.68
N LYS A 315 9.52 3.30 -3.67
CA LYS A 315 10.75 3.45 -4.46
C LYS A 315 11.70 2.32 -4.08
N PHE A 316 12.28 1.65 -5.07
CA PHE A 316 13.33 0.64 -4.90
C PHE A 316 14.54 0.96 -5.80
N TYR A 317 14.71 2.26 -6.09
CA TYR A 317 15.84 2.81 -6.81
C TYR A 317 16.60 3.81 -5.94
N GLU A 318 17.83 4.07 -6.31
CA GLU A 318 18.77 4.95 -5.65
C GLU A 318 19.38 5.91 -6.68
N VAL A 319 20.03 6.96 -6.19
CA VAL A 319 20.69 7.96 -7.03
C VAL A 319 22.20 7.79 -6.90
N ASP A 320 22.88 7.48 -7.99
CA ASP A 320 24.32 7.26 -7.99
C ASP A 320 25.12 8.58 -7.82
N ALA A 321 26.45 8.48 -7.77
CA ALA A 321 27.32 9.64 -7.57
C ALA A 321 27.27 10.65 -8.75
N GLN A 322 26.74 10.25 -9.91
CA GLN A 322 26.56 11.08 -11.10
C GLN A 322 25.13 11.65 -11.19
N GLY A 323 24.28 11.37 -10.20
CA GLY A 323 22.88 11.81 -10.19
C GLY A 323 21.96 10.97 -11.07
N GLN A 324 22.39 9.79 -11.51
CA GLN A 324 21.57 8.89 -12.33
C GLN A 324 20.75 7.95 -11.45
N ILE A 325 19.58 7.57 -11.95
CA ILE A 325 18.72 6.58 -11.31
C ILE A 325 19.26 5.17 -11.59
N VAL A 326 19.54 4.43 -10.53
CA VAL A 326 20.02 3.04 -10.57
C VAL A 326 19.29 2.22 -9.52
N HIS A 327 19.22 0.90 -9.68
CA HIS A 327 18.64 0.03 -8.68
C HIS A 327 19.37 -1.30 -8.59
N TYR A 328 19.30 -1.92 -7.41
CA TYR A 328 19.54 -3.36 -7.25
C TYR A 328 18.29 -4.10 -7.71
N SER A 329 18.43 -5.02 -8.66
CA SER A 329 17.32 -5.83 -9.14
C SER A 329 16.96 -6.92 -8.11
N PRO A 330 15.75 -6.91 -7.53
CA PRO A 330 15.31 -8.00 -6.67
C PRO A 330 14.90 -9.25 -7.48
N TYR A 331 15.09 -9.25 -8.80
CA TYR A 331 14.74 -10.35 -9.67
C TYR A 331 15.96 -11.15 -10.14
N ASN A 332 17.07 -10.48 -10.43
CA ASN A 332 18.30 -11.13 -10.91
C ASN A 332 19.57 -10.81 -10.08
N GLY A 333 19.51 -9.86 -9.14
CA GLY A 333 20.60 -9.52 -8.24
C GLY A 333 21.66 -8.57 -8.83
N GLU A 334 21.45 -8.07 -10.04
CA GLU A 334 22.35 -7.10 -10.70
C GLU A 334 22.04 -5.66 -10.29
N VAL A 335 22.99 -4.75 -10.50
CA VAL A 335 22.79 -3.30 -10.35
C VAL A 335 22.70 -2.69 -11.74
N VAL A 336 21.53 -2.14 -12.08
CA VAL A 336 21.21 -1.67 -13.43
C VAL A 336 20.59 -0.26 -13.40
N PRO A 337 20.68 0.51 -14.49
CA PRO A 337 20.07 1.85 -14.55
C PRO A 337 18.54 1.79 -14.66
N GLY A 338 17.87 2.84 -14.18
CA GLY A 338 16.43 3.05 -14.33
C GLY A 338 15.64 2.85 -13.05
N TYR A 339 14.36 3.22 -13.11
CA TYR A 339 13.43 3.14 -11.99
C TYR A 339 13.14 1.68 -11.60
N MET A 340 12.82 1.47 -10.32
CA MET A 340 12.31 0.21 -9.78
C MET A 340 11.40 0.52 -8.59
N TYR A 341 10.30 -0.23 -8.49
CA TYR A 341 9.31 -0.12 -7.42
C TYR A 341 8.86 -1.51 -6.99
N THR A 342 8.51 -1.68 -5.71
CA THR A 342 8.06 -2.97 -5.17
C THR A 342 7.15 -2.79 -3.95
N ASP A 343 6.80 -3.88 -3.26
CA ASP A 343 5.95 -3.96 -2.07
C ASP A 343 4.49 -3.63 -2.35
N THR A 344 3.92 -4.33 -3.32
CA THR A 344 2.48 -4.24 -3.62
C THR A 344 1.94 -5.53 -4.23
N GLY A 345 0.70 -5.86 -3.86
CA GLY A 345 -0.15 -6.84 -4.52
C GLY A 345 -1.04 -6.19 -5.56
N PHE A 346 -0.91 -6.59 -6.81
CA PHE A 346 -1.74 -6.08 -7.89
C PHE A 346 -3.16 -6.60 -7.84
N TRP A 347 -3.40 -7.77 -7.25
CA TRP A 347 -4.77 -8.26 -7.00
C TRP A 347 -5.57 -7.31 -6.10
N ASP A 348 -4.88 -6.63 -5.19
CA ASP A 348 -5.45 -5.57 -4.36
C ASP A 348 -5.57 -4.27 -5.15
N THR A 349 -4.42 -3.76 -5.56
CA THR A 349 -4.22 -2.34 -5.87
C THR A 349 -4.67 -1.91 -7.27
N PHE A 350 -4.92 -2.86 -8.19
CA PHE A 350 -5.43 -2.51 -9.53
C PHE A 350 -6.78 -1.80 -9.47
N ARG A 351 -7.57 -2.09 -8.44
CA ARG A 351 -8.99 -1.73 -8.34
C ARG A 351 -9.17 -0.23 -8.19
N CYS A 352 -8.46 0.41 -7.26
CA CYS A 352 -8.51 1.87 -7.14
C CYS A 352 -7.22 2.55 -6.67
N LEU A 353 -6.23 1.88 -6.07
CA LEU A 353 -4.97 2.55 -5.75
C LEU A 353 -4.26 3.09 -7.00
N PHE A 354 -3.96 2.22 -7.98
CA PHE A 354 -3.32 2.66 -9.22
C PHE A 354 -4.14 3.68 -10.02
N PRO A 355 -5.48 3.54 -10.13
CA PRO A 355 -6.34 4.59 -10.66
C PRO A 355 -6.26 5.94 -9.93
N LEU A 356 -6.04 5.95 -8.60
CA LEU A 356 -5.82 7.19 -7.84
C LEU A 356 -4.52 7.86 -8.29
N LEU A 357 -3.45 7.07 -8.46
CA LEU A 357 -2.18 7.58 -8.94
C LEU A 357 -2.29 8.13 -10.37
N ASN A 358 -3.01 7.45 -11.26
CA ASN A 358 -3.27 7.95 -12.62
C ASN A 358 -4.00 9.29 -12.64
N LEU A 359 -4.92 9.51 -11.70
CA LEU A 359 -5.73 10.72 -11.64
C LEU A 359 -4.99 11.89 -10.98
N ILE A 360 -4.33 11.64 -9.85
CA ILE A 360 -3.83 12.69 -8.94
C ILE A 360 -2.32 12.83 -8.98
N TYR A 361 -1.59 11.72 -9.15
CA TYR A 361 -0.12 11.65 -9.10
C TYR A 361 0.49 10.98 -10.35
N PRO A 362 0.11 11.37 -11.59
CA PRO A 362 0.51 10.65 -12.79
C PRO A 362 2.02 10.65 -13.04
N SER A 363 2.76 11.67 -12.56
CA SER A 363 4.22 11.69 -12.60
C SER A 363 4.85 10.53 -11.84
N VAL A 364 4.35 10.24 -10.63
CA VAL A 364 4.83 9.11 -9.81
C VAL A 364 4.45 7.80 -10.47
N ASN A 365 3.21 7.68 -10.99
CA ASN A 365 2.84 6.44 -11.66
C ASN A 365 3.67 6.19 -12.92
N LYS A 366 4.11 7.24 -13.64
CA LYS A 366 5.04 7.08 -14.77
C LYS A 366 6.34 6.40 -14.33
N GLU A 367 6.94 6.80 -13.20
CA GLU A 367 8.13 6.12 -12.65
C GLU A 367 7.83 4.65 -12.32
N ILE A 368 6.67 4.37 -11.71
CA ILE A 368 6.26 3.00 -11.38
C ILE A 368 6.12 2.16 -12.65
N GLN A 369 5.44 2.67 -13.68
CA GLN A 369 5.24 1.95 -14.93
C GLN A 369 6.58 1.64 -15.63
N GLU A 370 7.54 2.58 -15.63
CA GLU A 370 8.90 2.31 -16.12
C GLU A 370 9.61 1.22 -15.29
N GLY A 371 9.41 1.22 -13.96
CA GLY A 371 9.87 0.15 -13.09
C GLY A 371 9.28 -1.22 -13.45
N LEU A 372 8.02 -1.30 -13.86
CA LEU A 372 7.41 -2.56 -14.31
C LEU A 372 8.01 -3.07 -15.63
N ILE A 373 8.39 -2.16 -16.54
CA ILE A 373 9.13 -2.53 -17.76
C ILE A 373 10.48 -3.13 -17.40
N ASN A 374 11.18 -2.55 -16.43
CA ASN A 374 12.44 -3.08 -15.93
C ASN A 374 12.26 -4.45 -15.27
N THR A 375 11.24 -4.64 -14.42
CA THR A 375 10.88 -5.95 -13.86
C THR A 375 10.72 -7.01 -14.95
N TYR A 376 9.97 -6.73 -16.02
CA TYR A 376 9.80 -7.68 -17.12
C TYR A 376 11.12 -7.99 -17.84
N LYS A 377 11.97 -6.99 -18.07
CA LYS A 377 13.29 -7.18 -18.70
C LYS A 377 14.21 -8.04 -17.84
N GLU A 378 14.13 -7.89 -16.52
CA GLU A 378 15.04 -8.53 -15.56
C GLU A 378 14.58 -9.93 -15.13
N SER A 379 13.28 -10.20 -15.17
CA SER A 379 12.69 -11.45 -14.68
C SER A 379 11.95 -12.26 -15.74
N GLY A 380 11.66 -11.67 -16.91
CA GLY A 380 10.81 -12.27 -17.95
C GLY A 380 9.30 -12.20 -17.67
N PHE A 381 8.85 -11.62 -16.56
CA PHE A 381 7.42 -11.52 -16.19
C PHE A 381 7.11 -10.16 -15.58
N PHE A 382 5.91 -9.64 -15.81
CA PHE A 382 5.38 -8.59 -14.95
C PHE A 382 5.02 -9.20 -13.58
N PRO A 383 5.20 -8.45 -12.48
CA PRO A 383 4.87 -8.96 -11.16
C PRO A 383 3.34 -8.98 -10.96
N GLU A 384 2.87 -9.81 -10.04
CA GLU A 384 1.48 -9.76 -9.54
C GLU A 384 1.48 -9.52 -8.02
N TRP A 385 2.39 -10.14 -7.30
CA TRP A 385 2.76 -9.77 -5.92
C TRP A 385 4.28 -9.66 -5.86
N ALA A 386 4.80 -8.51 -5.45
CA ALA A 386 6.23 -8.26 -5.35
C ALA A 386 6.63 -7.75 -3.95
N SER A 387 7.57 -8.42 -3.31
CA SER A 387 8.18 -7.99 -2.03
C SER A 387 9.49 -8.77 -1.71
N PRO A 388 10.67 -8.25 -2.08
CA PRO A 388 10.85 -7.22 -3.12
C PRO A 388 10.77 -7.79 -4.55
N GLY A 389 11.08 -9.07 -4.76
CA GLY A 389 10.91 -9.78 -6.03
C GLY A 389 9.59 -10.56 -6.07
N HIS A 390 9.42 -11.47 -7.03
CA HIS A 390 8.20 -12.27 -7.20
C HIS A 390 7.84 -13.07 -5.94
N ARG A 391 6.59 -12.98 -5.48
CA ARG A 391 6.05 -13.69 -4.31
C ARG A 391 4.78 -14.46 -4.66
N GLY A 392 4.71 -15.69 -4.19
CA GLY A 392 3.56 -16.59 -4.38
C GLY A 392 2.39 -16.21 -3.48
N CYS A 393 1.64 -15.18 -3.86
CA CYS A 393 0.48 -14.69 -3.11
C CYS A 393 -0.62 -14.25 -4.10
N MET A 394 -1.87 -14.51 -3.74
CA MET A 394 -3.08 -14.18 -4.50
C MET A 394 -3.11 -14.73 -5.94
N ILE A 395 -3.98 -14.15 -6.77
CA ILE A 395 -4.36 -14.65 -8.10
C ILE A 395 -4.48 -13.51 -9.12
N GLY A 396 -4.77 -13.88 -10.37
CA GLY A 396 -5.07 -12.94 -11.44
C GLY A 396 -3.86 -12.69 -12.33
N ASN A 397 -4.05 -11.81 -13.30
CA ASN A 397 -2.98 -11.26 -14.14
C ASN A 397 -3.22 -9.74 -14.27
N ASN A 398 -3.37 -9.11 -13.10
CA ASN A 398 -3.86 -7.76 -12.90
C ASN A 398 -2.80 -6.70 -13.23
N SER A 399 -1.54 -7.09 -13.41
CA SER A 399 -0.55 -6.28 -14.13
C SER A 399 -1.09 -5.76 -15.48
N ALA A 400 -1.92 -6.55 -16.16
CA ALA A 400 -2.58 -6.11 -17.39
C ALA A 400 -3.52 -4.94 -17.19
N SER A 401 -4.25 -4.88 -16.07
CA SER A 401 -5.11 -3.75 -15.73
C SER A 401 -4.28 -2.49 -15.47
N ILE A 402 -3.25 -2.60 -14.62
CA ILE A 402 -2.41 -1.46 -14.22
C ILE A 402 -1.72 -0.82 -15.42
N LEU A 403 -1.06 -1.62 -16.26
CA LEU A 403 -0.33 -1.14 -17.45
C LEU A 403 -1.28 -0.49 -18.47
N VAL A 404 -2.47 -1.06 -18.65
CA VAL A 404 -3.44 -0.59 -19.64
C VAL A 404 -4.20 0.65 -19.16
N ASP A 405 -4.59 0.70 -17.89
CA ASP A 405 -5.25 1.87 -17.30
C ASP A 405 -4.34 3.08 -17.37
N ALA A 406 -3.08 2.93 -16.94
CA ALA A 406 -2.06 3.98 -17.05
C ALA A 406 -1.92 4.49 -18.51
N TYR A 407 -1.80 3.57 -19.47
CA TYR A 407 -1.70 3.92 -20.89
C TYR A 407 -2.89 4.77 -21.38
N PHE A 408 -4.12 4.40 -21.05
CA PHE A 408 -5.33 5.12 -21.49
C PHE A 408 -5.55 6.44 -20.75
N LYS A 409 -4.98 6.60 -19.56
CA LYS A 409 -4.97 7.87 -18.81
C LYS A 409 -3.79 8.78 -19.16
N GLY A 410 -2.98 8.40 -20.15
CA GLY A 410 -1.87 9.20 -20.66
C GLY A 410 -0.54 8.98 -19.94
N VAL A 411 -0.51 8.10 -18.94
CA VAL A 411 0.71 7.64 -18.26
C VAL A 411 1.31 6.50 -19.08
N LYS A 412 1.98 6.87 -20.17
CA LYS A 412 2.53 5.91 -21.13
C LYS A 412 4.00 5.65 -20.84
N VAL A 413 4.40 4.39 -20.83
CA VAL A 413 5.82 4.03 -20.82
C VAL A 413 6.50 4.38 -22.15
N ASP A 414 7.82 4.50 -22.13
CA ASP A 414 8.60 4.79 -23.34
C ASP A 414 8.69 3.54 -24.25
N ASP A 415 8.84 2.37 -23.65
CA ASP A 415 9.00 1.08 -24.35
C ASP A 415 7.67 0.32 -24.47
N LEU A 416 6.78 0.83 -25.32
CA LEU A 416 5.47 0.22 -25.58
C LEU A 416 5.56 -1.17 -26.23
N GLU A 417 6.66 -1.46 -26.94
CA GLU A 417 6.88 -2.77 -27.54
C GLU A 417 7.09 -3.83 -26.45
N THR A 418 7.98 -3.55 -25.50
CA THR A 418 8.19 -4.42 -24.35
C THR A 418 6.93 -4.55 -23.50
N LEU A 419 6.19 -3.44 -23.28
CA LEU A 419 4.91 -3.49 -22.57
C LEU A 419 3.96 -4.50 -23.21
N TYR A 420 3.68 -4.35 -24.51
CA TYR A 420 2.74 -5.25 -25.18
C TYR A 420 3.25 -6.69 -25.21
N LYS A 421 4.55 -6.90 -25.48
CA LYS A 421 5.17 -8.23 -25.48
C LYS A 421 5.02 -8.92 -24.12
N GLY A 422 5.27 -8.21 -23.02
CA GLY A 422 5.14 -8.75 -21.67
C GLY A 422 3.70 -9.12 -21.31
N LEU A 423 2.72 -8.32 -21.74
CA LEU A 423 1.31 -8.64 -21.55
C LEU A 423 0.92 -9.94 -22.25
N ILE A 424 1.32 -10.10 -23.51
CA ILE A 424 1.06 -11.34 -24.26
C ILE A 424 1.77 -12.52 -23.60
N HIS A 425 3.03 -12.35 -23.17
CA HIS A 425 3.81 -13.39 -22.52
C HIS A 425 3.12 -13.93 -21.26
N GLY A 426 2.61 -13.05 -20.39
CA GLY A 426 1.87 -13.44 -19.19
C GLY A 426 0.61 -14.26 -19.48
N THR A 427 -0.02 -14.08 -20.65
CA THR A 427 -1.24 -14.83 -21.02
C THR A 427 -1.01 -16.29 -21.43
N GLU A 428 0.25 -16.65 -21.69
CA GLU A 428 0.65 -17.97 -22.20
C GLU A 428 1.72 -18.64 -21.34
N ASN A 429 2.07 -18.06 -20.19
CA ASN A 429 3.13 -18.57 -19.33
C ASN A 429 2.76 -18.35 -17.86
N VAL A 430 3.36 -19.17 -17.00
CA VAL A 430 3.36 -19.02 -15.53
C VAL A 430 4.79 -19.13 -15.06
N HIS A 431 5.18 -18.33 -14.07
CA HIS A 431 6.52 -18.38 -13.53
C HIS A 431 6.79 -19.76 -12.91
N PRO A 432 7.94 -20.40 -13.19
CA PRO A 432 8.19 -21.79 -12.83
C PRO A 432 8.15 -22.07 -11.32
N GLU A 433 8.49 -21.06 -10.51
CA GLU A 433 8.57 -21.20 -9.04
C GLU A 433 7.53 -20.36 -8.29
N VAL A 434 6.77 -19.51 -9.00
CA VAL A 434 5.84 -18.55 -8.38
C VAL A 434 4.52 -18.58 -9.13
N SER A 435 3.61 -19.45 -8.71
CA SER A 435 2.39 -19.76 -9.45
C SER A 435 1.41 -18.59 -9.63
N SER A 436 1.51 -17.54 -8.80
CA SER A 436 0.72 -16.31 -8.95
C SER A 436 1.25 -15.37 -10.04
N THR A 437 2.49 -15.53 -10.50
CA THR A 437 3.10 -14.67 -11.53
C THR A 437 2.89 -15.27 -12.92
N GLY A 438 2.31 -14.50 -13.85
CA GLY A 438 1.77 -15.01 -15.10
C GLY A 438 0.36 -15.58 -14.90
N ARG A 439 -0.01 -16.67 -15.59
CA ARG A 439 -1.35 -17.27 -15.49
C ARG A 439 -1.31 -18.76 -15.18
N LEU A 440 -1.43 -19.12 -13.90
CA LEU A 440 -1.68 -20.51 -13.54
C LEU A 440 -2.95 -21.02 -14.21
N GLY A 441 -2.84 -22.15 -14.93
CA GLY A 441 -3.94 -22.78 -15.65
C GLY A 441 -4.26 -22.18 -17.02
N TYR A 442 -3.37 -21.37 -17.60
CA TYR A 442 -3.57 -20.73 -18.91
C TYR A 442 -3.89 -21.74 -20.02
N GLU A 443 -3.34 -22.95 -20.00
CA GLU A 443 -3.60 -23.97 -21.02
C GLU A 443 -5.07 -24.39 -21.04
N TYR A 444 -5.66 -24.55 -19.85
CA TYR A 444 -7.08 -24.84 -19.71
C TYR A 444 -7.92 -23.63 -20.09
N TYR A 445 -7.59 -22.46 -19.56
CA TYR A 445 -8.32 -21.22 -19.84
C TYR A 445 -8.34 -20.90 -21.35
N ASN A 446 -7.19 -21.00 -22.02
CA ASN A 446 -7.05 -20.70 -23.44
C ASN A 446 -7.80 -21.70 -24.33
N LYS A 447 -7.98 -22.95 -23.88
CA LYS A 447 -8.65 -24.02 -24.61
C LYS A 447 -10.15 -24.10 -24.33
N LEU A 448 -10.55 -24.00 -23.06
CA LEU A 448 -11.92 -24.23 -22.57
C LEU A 448 -12.70 -22.93 -22.32
N GLY A 449 -12.00 -21.80 -22.20
CA GLY A 449 -12.58 -20.52 -21.80
C GLY A 449 -12.79 -20.37 -20.29
N TYR A 450 -12.28 -21.30 -19.48
CA TYR A 450 -12.26 -21.24 -18.02
C TYR A 450 -11.19 -22.17 -17.47
N VAL A 451 -10.73 -21.92 -16.24
CA VAL A 451 -9.91 -22.86 -15.47
C VAL A 451 -10.85 -23.87 -14.79
N PRO A 452 -10.72 -25.18 -15.03
CA PRO A 452 -11.63 -26.15 -14.42
C PRO A 452 -11.44 -26.32 -12.91
N TYR A 453 -12.50 -26.75 -12.24
CA TYR A 453 -12.52 -27.00 -10.81
C TYR A 453 -11.82 -28.30 -10.39
N ASP A 454 -11.88 -29.34 -11.24
CA ASP A 454 -11.44 -30.71 -10.93
C ASP A 454 -10.02 -31.04 -11.44
N VAL A 455 -9.19 -30.02 -11.73
CA VAL A 455 -7.83 -30.20 -12.28
C VAL A 455 -6.71 -29.84 -11.32
N LYS A 456 -7.00 -29.80 -10.01
CA LYS A 456 -6.05 -29.48 -8.93
C LYS A 456 -5.44 -28.06 -9.05
N ILE A 457 -6.23 -27.13 -9.59
CA ILE A 457 -5.93 -25.70 -9.56
C ILE A 457 -7.01 -25.04 -8.70
N ASN A 458 -6.63 -24.65 -7.49
CA ASN A 458 -7.54 -23.96 -6.58
C ASN A 458 -7.85 -22.56 -7.10
N GLU A 459 -8.94 -21.99 -6.60
CA GLU A 459 -9.40 -20.62 -6.90
C GLU A 459 -9.69 -20.41 -8.39
N ASN A 460 -10.03 -21.49 -9.09
CA ASN A 460 -10.20 -21.54 -10.53
C ASN A 460 -11.28 -20.60 -11.07
N ALA A 461 -12.37 -20.40 -10.32
CA ALA A 461 -13.45 -19.51 -10.73
C ALA A 461 -13.01 -18.06 -10.60
N ALA A 462 -12.41 -17.69 -9.47
CA ALA A 462 -11.85 -16.35 -9.27
C ALA A 462 -10.78 -16.02 -10.32
N ARG A 463 -9.85 -16.95 -10.60
CA ARG A 463 -8.84 -16.81 -11.68
C ARG A 463 -9.49 -16.57 -13.04
N THR A 464 -10.53 -17.35 -13.38
CA THR A 464 -11.24 -17.21 -14.66
C THR A 464 -11.90 -15.84 -14.83
N LEU A 465 -12.50 -15.31 -13.76
CA LEU A 465 -13.17 -14.00 -13.75
C LEU A 465 -12.15 -12.87 -13.95
N GLU A 466 -11.08 -12.87 -13.15
CA GLU A 466 -10.00 -11.87 -13.26
C GLU A 466 -9.30 -11.96 -14.63
N TYR A 467 -8.98 -13.16 -15.13
CA TYR A 467 -8.37 -13.33 -16.45
C TYR A 467 -9.27 -12.82 -17.59
N ALA A 468 -10.60 -12.96 -17.50
CA ALA A 468 -11.51 -12.41 -18.49
C ALA A 468 -11.46 -10.87 -18.50
N TYR A 469 -11.41 -10.24 -17.34
CA TYR A 469 -11.19 -8.80 -17.24
C TYR A 469 -9.80 -8.39 -17.76
N ASN A 470 -8.74 -9.12 -17.40
CA ASN A 470 -7.38 -8.83 -17.88
C ASN A 470 -7.27 -8.98 -19.42
N ASP A 471 -7.96 -9.96 -20.01
CA ASP A 471 -8.04 -10.08 -21.47
C ASP A 471 -8.83 -8.94 -22.12
N TRP A 472 -9.82 -8.37 -21.43
CA TRP A 472 -10.47 -7.14 -21.90
C TRP A 472 -9.49 -5.95 -21.91
N CYS A 473 -8.64 -5.80 -20.89
CA CYS A 473 -7.60 -4.77 -20.86
C CYS A 473 -6.63 -4.93 -22.05
N ILE A 474 -6.15 -6.16 -22.30
CA ILE A 474 -5.27 -6.45 -23.44
C ILE A 474 -5.99 -6.22 -24.77
N TYR A 475 -7.27 -6.59 -24.90
CA TYR A 475 -8.08 -6.29 -26.08
C TYR A 475 -8.12 -4.78 -26.36
N LYS A 476 -8.38 -3.95 -25.34
CA LYS A 476 -8.46 -2.50 -25.45
C LYS A 476 -7.14 -1.93 -25.98
N LEU A 477 -6.02 -2.33 -25.40
CA LEU A 477 -4.71 -1.87 -25.83
C LEU A 477 -4.35 -2.40 -27.23
N ALA A 478 -4.60 -3.68 -27.53
CA ALA A 478 -4.34 -4.26 -28.83
C ALA A 478 -5.11 -3.54 -29.95
N LYS A 479 -6.35 -3.12 -29.68
CA LYS A 479 -7.16 -2.32 -30.59
C LYS A 479 -6.57 -0.93 -30.82
N ASP A 480 -6.14 -0.25 -29.77
CA ASP A 480 -5.55 1.10 -29.85
C ASP A 480 -4.20 1.09 -30.59
N LEU A 481 -3.36 0.10 -30.29
CA LEU A 481 -2.08 -0.15 -30.98
C LEU A 481 -2.23 -0.73 -32.40
N LYS A 482 -3.47 -0.88 -32.89
CA LYS A 482 -3.78 -1.42 -34.24
C LYS A 482 -3.10 -2.76 -34.53
N ARG A 483 -3.06 -3.63 -33.54
CA ARG A 483 -2.50 -5.00 -33.65
C ARG A 483 -3.28 -5.83 -34.67
N PRO A 484 -2.69 -6.92 -35.20
CA PRO A 484 -3.37 -7.79 -36.16
C PRO A 484 -4.78 -8.18 -35.70
N LYS A 485 -5.76 -8.12 -36.61
CA LYS A 485 -7.18 -8.40 -36.31
C LYS A 485 -7.40 -9.74 -35.60
N LYS A 486 -6.55 -10.74 -35.87
CA LYS A 486 -6.57 -12.04 -35.21
C LYS A 486 -6.27 -11.92 -33.70
N GLU A 487 -5.28 -11.12 -33.30
CA GLU A 487 -4.94 -10.85 -31.90
C GLU A 487 -6.09 -10.09 -31.22
N VAL A 488 -6.58 -9.01 -31.84
CA VAL A 488 -7.69 -8.20 -31.30
C VAL A 488 -8.94 -9.05 -31.08
N ASN A 489 -9.32 -9.88 -32.06
CA ASN A 489 -10.49 -10.76 -31.95
C ASN A 489 -10.32 -11.86 -30.90
N LEU A 490 -9.09 -12.36 -30.69
CA LEU A 490 -8.80 -13.37 -29.68
C LEU A 490 -9.14 -12.82 -28.28
N PHE A 491 -8.58 -11.67 -27.94
CA PHE A 491 -8.80 -11.06 -26.62
C PHE A 491 -10.24 -10.54 -26.45
N ALA A 492 -10.87 -10.04 -27.52
CA ALA A 492 -12.29 -9.70 -27.48
C ALA A 492 -13.18 -10.92 -27.16
N LYS A 493 -12.85 -12.10 -27.68
CA LYS A 493 -13.55 -13.35 -27.34
C LYS A 493 -13.30 -13.76 -25.90
N ARG A 494 -12.03 -13.75 -25.45
CA ARG A 494 -11.67 -14.18 -24.10
C ARG A 494 -12.17 -13.23 -23.01
N ALA A 495 -12.36 -11.95 -23.32
CA ALA A 495 -13.03 -11.00 -22.44
C ALA A 495 -14.43 -11.47 -22.01
N MET A 496 -15.10 -12.32 -22.80
CA MET A 496 -16.43 -12.85 -22.48
C MET A 496 -16.40 -14.18 -21.70
N ASN A 497 -15.22 -14.66 -21.29
CA ASN A 497 -15.07 -15.96 -20.66
C ASN A 497 -15.75 -16.09 -19.28
N TYR A 498 -16.02 -14.97 -18.59
CA TYR A 498 -16.78 -14.97 -17.35
C TYR A 498 -18.15 -15.66 -17.51
N ARG A 499 -18.75 -15.58 -18.71
CA ARG A 499 -20.04 -16.22 -19.04
C ARG A 499 -20.00 -17.75 -18.92
N ASN A 500 -18.82 -18.36 -19.00
CA ASN A 500 -18.68 -19.82 -18.92
C ASN A 500 -18.96 -20.38 -17.52
N LEU A 501 -18.82 -19.54 -16.48
CA LEU A 501 -19.00 -19.91 -15.07
C LEU A 501 -20.32 -19.45 -14.48
N PHE A 502 -21.16 -18.74 -15.24
CA PHE A 502 -22.46 -18.30 -14.76
C PHE A 502 -23.47 -19.45 -14.74
N ASP A 503 -23.91 -19.83 -13.54
CA ASP A 503 -24.92 -20.85 -13.32
C ASP A 503 -26.33 -20.23 -13.32
N LYS A 504 -27.12 -20.55 -14.35
CA LYS A 504 -28.46 -20.00 -14.55
C LYS A 504 -29.48 -20.44 -13.50
N GLU A 505 -29.24 -21.54 -12.78
CA GLU A 505 -30.15 -22.01 -11.74
C GLU A 505 -30.04 -21.17 -10.47
N THR A 506 -28.84 -20.70 -10.16
CA THR A 506 -28.54 -19.94 -8.93
C THR A 506 -28.30 -18.45 -9.18
N LEU A 507 -28.12 -18.05 -10.44
CA LEU A 507 -27.75 -16.70 -10.88
C LEU A 507 -26.41 -16.23 -10.31
N LEU A 508 -25.53 -17.18 -10.01
CA LEU A 508 -24.24 -16.96 -9.37
C LEU A 508 -23.11 -17.58 -10.19
N MET A 509 -21.89 -17.12 -9.97
CA MET A 509 -20.70 -17.77 -10.54
C MET A 509 -20.40 -19.07 -9.79
N ARG A 510 -20.09 -20.13 -10.52
CA ARG A 510 -19.88 -21.46 -9.96
C ARG A 510 -18.71 -22.15 -10.66
N GLY A 511 -17.85 -22.79 -9.86
CA GLY A 511 -16.76 -23.61 -10.38
C GLY A 511 -17.30 -24.67 -11.35
N LYS A 512 -16.54 -24.94 -12.41
CA LYS A 512 -16.97 -25.80 -13.51
C LYS A 512 -15.91 -26.84 -13.80
N ASN A 513 -16.31 -28.11 -13.88
CA ASN A 513 -15.40 -29.22 -14.15
C ASN A 513 -14.92 -29.21 -15.60
N LYS A 514 -13.88 -29.98 -15.87
CA LYS A 514 -13.27 -30.11 -17.19
C LYS A 514 -14.22 -30.70 -18.22
N ASP A 515 -15.19 -31.52 -17.79
CA ASP A 515 -16.23 -32.10 -18.64
C ASP A 515 -17.38 -31.12 -18.99
N GLY A 516 -17.34 -29.89 -18.45
CA GLY A 516 -18.33 -28.85 -18.72
C GLY A 516 -19.49 -28.81 -17.72
N LYS A 517 -19.55 -29.70 -16.73
CA LYS A 517 -20.58 -29.66 -15.68
C LYS A 517 -20.17 -28.71 -14.56
N PHE A 518 -21.13 -28.02 -13.96
CA PHE A 518 -20.86 -27.25 -12.75
C PHE A 518 -20.51 -28.18 -11.57
N MET A 519 -19.60 -27.73 -10.70
CA MET A 519 -19.16 -28.48 -9.53
C MET A 519 -20.37 -28.80 -8.62
N ALA A 520 -20.47 -30.02 -8.11
CA ALA A 520 -21.54 -30.45 -7.21
C ALA A 520 -20.99 -31.30 -6.06
N PRO A 521 -21.51 -31.18 -4.83
CA PRO A 521 -22.54 -30.22 -4.39
C PRO A 521 -22.06 -28.76 -4.43
N PHE A 522 -22.99 -27.80 -4.51
CA PHE A 522 -22.67 -26.37 -4.53
C PHE A 522 -23.18 -25.68 -3.28
N SER A 523 -22.27 -24.97 -2.61
CA SER A 523 -22.56 -24.04 -1.53
C SER A 523 -22.11 -22.65 -1.96
N PRO A 524 -23.03 -21.69 -2.17
CA PRO A 524 -22.65 -20.33 -2.56
C PRO A 524 -21.96 -19.56 -1.43
N LEU A 525 -22.04 -20.08 -0.20
CA LEU A 525 -21.45 -19.51 1.02
C LEU A 525 -20.09 -20.13 1.36
N LYS A 526 -19.60 -21.09 0.57
CA LYS A 526 -18.28 -21.70 0.78
C LYS A 526 -17.18 -20.73 0.38
N TRP A 527 -16.37 -20.34 1.35
CA TRP A 527 -15.22 -19.48 1.15
C TRP A 527 -14.02 -20.31 0.67
N GLY A 528 -13.20 -19.72 -0.19
CA GLY A 528 -12.04 -20.40 -0.75
C GLY A 528 -12.42 -21.38 -1.87
N ASP A 529 -11.62 -22.43 -2.05
CA ASP A 529 -11.89 -23.54 -2.97
C ASP A 529 -11.98 -23.13 -4.45
N ALA A 530 -13.15 -22.73 -4.95
CA ALA A 530 -13.29 -22.16 -6.29
C ALA A 530 -12.94 -20.67 -6.35
N PHE A 531 -12.94 -19.99 -5.20
CA PHE A 531 -12.70 -18.55 -5.04
C PHE A 531 -11.53 -18.29 -4.08
N THR A 532 -10.98 -17.06 -4.06
CA THR A 532 -9.91 -16.65 -3.13
C THR A 532 -10.49 -15.70 -2.08
N GLU A 533 -10.29 -15.96 -0.78
CA GLU A 533 -10.73 -15.08 0.32
C GLU A 533 -12.20 -14.64 0.26
N GLY A 534 -13.04 -15.41 -0.41
CA GLY A 534 -14.44 -15.07 -0.58
C GLY A 534 -15.22 -16.26 -1.08
N ASN A 535 -16.51 -16.05 -1.29
CA ASN A 535 -17.42 -17.04 -1.82
C ASN A 535 -18.09 -16.50 -3.09
N SER A 536 -19.09 -17.24 -3.59
CA SER A 536 -19.78 -16.88 -4.83
C SER A 536 -20.54 -15.55 -4.74
N TRP A 537 -21.07 -15.19 -3.57
CA TRP A 537 -21.74 -13.90 -3.34
C TRP A 537 -20.79 -12.70 -3.43
N HIS A 538 -19.48 -12.91 -3.31
CA HIS A 538 -18.49 -11.85 -3.45
C HIS A 538 -17.97 -11.75 -4.89
N TYR A 539 -17.68 -12.90 -5.51
CA TYR A 539 -17.06 -12.95 -6.84
C TYR A 539 -18.02 -12.85 -8.01
N SER A 540 -19.32 -13.09 -7.82
CA SER A 540 -20.28 -13.01 -8.93
C SER A 540 -20.35 -11.64 -9.59
N TRP A 541 -19.87 -10.60 -8.89
CA TRP A 541 -19.80 -9.22 -9.33
C TRP A 541 -18.50 -8.87 -10.06
N SER A 542 -17.52 -9.78 -10.14
CA SER A 542 -16.21 -9.55 -10.77
C SER A 542 -16.29 -9.62 -12.30
N VAL A 543 -17.07 -8.69 -12.88
CA VAL A 543 -17.27 -8.47 -14.31
C VAL A 543 -17.20 -6.97 -14.58
N PHE A 544 -16.08 -6.36 -14.22
CA PHE A 544 -15.87 -4.90 -14.26
C PHE A 544 -16.11 -4.29 -15.64
N HIS A 545 -15.69 -5.01 -16.69
CA HIS A 545 -15.68 -4.55 -18.08
C HIS A 545 -16.98 -4.75 -18.84
N ASP A 546 -17.90 -5.58 -18.32
CA ASP A 546 -19.21 -5.83 -18.94
C ASP A 546 -20.34 -6.02 -17.90
N PRO A 547 -20.63 -5.02 -17.04
CA PRO A 547 -21.76 -5.10 -16.11
C PRO A 547 -23.10 -5.34 -16.81
N GLN A 548 -23.30 -4.77 -18.00
CA GLN A 548 -24.51 -5.01 -18.80
C GLN A 548 -24.65 -6.49 -19.18
N GLY A 549 -23.56 -7.14 -19.61
CA GLY A 549 -23.58 -8.56 -19.92
C GLY A 549 -23.88 -9.45 -18.71
N LEU A 550 -23.48 -9.03 -17.50
CA LEU A 550 -23.86 -9.71 -16.25
C LEU A 550 -25.34 -9.49 -15.90
N ILE A 551 -25.85 -8.26 -16.08
CA ILE A 551 -27.28 -7.93 -15.94
C ILE A 551 -28.12 -8.81 -16.88
N ASP A 552 -27.71 -8.94 -18.14
CA ASP A 552 -28.41 -9.77 -19.14
C ASP A 552 -28.42 -11.25 -18.75
N LEU A 553 -27.32 -11.76 -18.16
CA LEU A 553 -27.24 -13.14 -17.67
C LEU A 553 -28.20 -13.39 -16.49
N MET A 554 -28.35 -12.41 -15.60
CA MET A 554 -29.27 -12.49 -14.46
C MET A 554 -30.74 -12.27 -14.84
N GLY A 555 -31.03 -11.90 -16.09
CA GLY A 555 -32.40 -11.74 -16.58
C GLY A 555 -32.92 -10.29 -16.56
N GLY A 556 -32.04 -9.30 -16.44
CA GLY A 556 -32.36 -7.87 -16.51
C GLY A 556 -32.18 -7.12 -15.19
N ASP A 557 -32.39 -5.79 -15.26
CA ASP A 557 -32.09 -4.83 -14.18
C ASP A 557 -32.74 -5.22 -12.84
N ASP A 558 -34.01 -5.62 -12.83
CA ASP A 558 -34.77 -5.92 -11.61
C ASP A 558 -34.20 -7.13 -10.85
N MET A 559 -33.85 -8.21 -11.57
CA MET A 559 -33.27 -9.40 -10.94
C MET A 559 -31.84 -9.14 -10.50
N PHE A 560 -31.05 -8.42 -11.30
CA PHE A 560 -29.70 -8.01 -10.91
C PHE A 560 -29.71 -7.22 -9.60
N VAL A 561 -30.61 -6.24 -9.47
CA VAL A 561 -30.81 -5.46 -8.25
C VAL A 561 -31.29 -6.33 -7.08
N THR A 562 -32.19 -7.28 -7.33
CA THR A 562 -32.68 -8.22 -6.30
C THR A 562 -31.52 -9.08 -5.75
N MET A 563 -30.63 -9.55 -6.63
CA MET A 563 -29.43 -10.30 -6.22
C MET A 563 -28.47 -9.43 -5.40
N MET A 564 -28.27 -8.16 -5.79
CA MET A 564 -27.44 -7.22 -5.01
C MET A 564 -28.04 -6.91 -3.64
N ASP A 565 -29.34 -6.60 -3.57
CA ASP A 565 -30.03 -6.34 -2.30
C ASP A 565 -29.96 -7.54 -1.34
N SER A 566 -29.94 -8.75 -1.92
CA SER A 566 -29.80 -10.00 -1.16
C SER A 566 -28.45 -10.12 -0.45
N VAL A 567 -27.37 -9.56 -1.02
CA VAL A 567 -26.05 -9.55 -0.35
C VAL A 567 -26.13 -8.88 1.01
N PHE A 568 -26.82 -7.75 1.13
CA PHE A 568 -27.00 -7.03 2.39
C PHE A 568 -28.05 -7.67 3.32
N SER A 569 -28.97 -8.46 2.76
CA SER A 569 -30.12 -9.02 3.49
C SER A 569 -29.87 -10.41 4.06
N VAL A 570 -29.09 -11.25 3.37
CA VAL A 570 -28.76 -12.60 3.81
C VAL A 570 -27.81 -12.51 5.01
N PRO A 571 -28.10 -13.19 6.14
CA PRO A 571 -27.19 -13.17 7.29
C PRO A 571 -25.77 -13.60 6.90
N PRO A 572 -24.73 -13.16 7.62
CA PRO A 572 -23.32 -13.50 7.34
C PRO A 572 -22.97 -14.96 7.66
N VAL A 573 -23.78 -15.91 7.18
CA VAL A 573 -23.51 -17.34 7.24
C VAL A 573 -22.40 -17.66 6.25
N PHE A 574 -21.48 -18.52 6.65
CA PHE A 574 -20.34 -18.93 5.85
C PHE A 574 -20.14 -20.44 5.96
N ASP A 575 -19.39 -20.98 5.00
CA ASP A 575 -18.81 -22.32 5.03
C ASP A 575 -17.30 -22.18 4.86
N ASP A 576 -16.55 -22.53 5.91
CA ASP A 576 -15.10 -22.40 6.03
C ASP A 576 -14.37 -23.74 5.80
N SER A 577 -15.07 -24.76 5.29
CA SER A 577 -14.55 -26.13 5.16
C SER A 577 -13.29 -26.25 4.28
N TYR A 578 -13.04 -25.27 3.40
CA TYR A 578 -11.79 -25.19 2.63
C TYR A 578 -10.59 -24.86 3.51
N TYR A 579 -10.73 -23.89 4.42
CA TYR A 579 -9.67 -23.44 5.32
C TYR A 579 -9.58 -24.32 6.57
N GLY A 580 -10.70 -24.93 6.98
CA GLY A 580 -10.81 -25.76 8.19
C GLY A 580 -11.02 -24.95 9.47
N PHE A 581 -11.06 -23.63 9.38
CA PHE A 581 -11.35 -22.68 10.46
C PHE A 581 -11.77 -21.33 9.86
N PRO A 582 -12.45 -20.45 10.64
CA PRO A 582 -12.80 -19.12 10.17
C PRO A 582 -11.57 -18.20 10.17
N ILE A 583 -11.04 -17.91 8.99
CA ILE A 583 -10.02 -16.89 8.74
C ILE A 583 -10.53 -15.48 9.14
N HIS A 584 -9.63 -14.50 9.28
CA HIS A 584 -10.00 -13.17 9.78
C HIS A 584 -11.02 -12.47 8.88
N GLU A 585 -10.94 -12.63 7.56
CA GLU A 585 -11.85 -12.01 6.59
C GLU A 585 -13.30 -12.48 6.79
N ILE A 586 -13.47 -13.75 7.16
CA ILE A 586 -14.78 -14.30 7.54
C ILE A 586 -15.26 -13.63 8.82
N ARG A 587 -14.38 -13.51 9.83
CA ARG A 587 -14.73 -12.91 11.11
C ARG A 587 -15.12 -11.45 10.94
N GLU A 588 -14.35 -10.69 10.17
CA GLU A 588 -14.56 -9.29 9.80
C GLU A 588 -15.93 -9.08 9.17
N MET A 589 -16.28 -9.88 8.17
CA MET A 589 -17.63 -9.84 7.58
C MET A 589 -18.72 -10.06 8.65
N THR A 590 -18.54 -11.07 9.52
CA THR A 590 -19.60 -11.46 10.48
C THR A 590 -19.90 -10.38 11.52
N VAL A 591 -18.89 -9.61 11.95
CA VAL A 591 -19.05 -8.61 13.02
C VAL A 591 -19.63 -7.28 12.51
N MET A 592 -19.62 -7.04 11.20
CA MET A 592 -20.09 -5.77 10.62
C MET A 592 -21.61 -5.66 10.51
N ASN A 593 -22.33 -6.79 10.61
CA ASN A 593 -23.79 -6.84 10.49
C ASN A 593 -24.29 -6.14 9.21
N MET A 594 -23.71 -6.50 8.06
CA MET A 594 -24.06 -6.01 6.72
C MET A 594 -24.30 -7.16 5.74
N GLY A 595 -24.91 -8.24 6.24
CA GLY A 595 -25.11 -9.47 5.48
C GLY A 595 -23.80 -10.08 4.99
N ASN A 596 -23.75 -10.49 3.73
CA ASN A 596 -22.54 -10.98 3.05
C ASN A 596 -21.71 -9.85 2.38
N TYR A 597 -21.97 -8.57 2.70
CA TYR A 597 -21.11 -7.50 2.19
C TYR A 597 -19.80 -7.41 3.00
N ALA A 598 -18.80 -8.19 2.58
CA ALA A 598 -17.48 -8.25 3.19
C ALA A 598 -16.55 -7.12 2.70
N HIS A 599 -16.83 -5.87 3.11
CA HIS A 599 -16.10 -4.69 2.65
C HIS A 599 -14.58 -4.73 2.90
N GLY A 600 -14.18 -5.35 4.00
CA GLY A 600 -12.78 -5.51 4.40
C GLY A 600 -11.95 -6.35 3.43
N ASN A 601 -12.58 -7.01 2.45
CA ASN A 601 -11.89 -7.75 1.41
C ASN A 601 -12.19 -7.20 0.00
N GLN A 602 -11.19 -7.26 -0.89
CA GLN A 602 -11.14 -6.58 -2.18
C GLN A 602 -12.17 -7.02 -3.24
N PRO A 603 -12.57 -8.31 -3.36
CA PRO A 603 -13.42 -8.79 -4.46
C PRO A 603 -14.79 -8.10 -4.60
N ILE A 604 -15.30 -7.50 -3.52
CA ILE A 604 -16.65 -6.93 -3.47
C ILE A 604 -16.67 -5.40 -3.37
N GLN A 605 -15.51 -4.74 -3.24
CA GLN A 605 -15.42 -3.30 -2.97
C GLN A 605 -16.09 -2.42 -4.05
N HIS A 606 -16.13 -2.86 -5.31
CA HIS A 606 -16.80 -2.15 -6.41
C HIS A 606 -18.31 -2.43 -6.50
N MET A 607 -18.82 -3.48 -5.82
CA MET A 607 -20.17 -4.01 -6.02
C MET A 607 -21.24 -2.94 -5.87
N ILE A 608 -21.15 -2.07 -4.85
CA ILE A 608 -22.18 -1.04 -4.59
C ILE A 608 -22.34 -0.10 -5.80
N TYR A 609 -21.26 0.21 -6.51
CA TYR A 609 -21.33 1.06 -7.69
C TYR A 609 -22.09 0.41 -8.85
N LEU A 610 -22.30 -0.91 -8.85
CA LEU A 610 -23.02 -1.62 -9.90
C LEU A 610 -24.52 -1.27 -9.96
N TYR A 611 -25.11 -0.75 -8.87
CA TYR A 611 -26.49 -0.21 -8.91
C TYR A 611 -26.66 0.89 -9.96
N ASN A 612 -25.60 1.64 -10.27
CA ASN A 612 -25.60 2.67 -11.31
C ASN A 612 -25.85 2.09 -12.71
N TYR A 613 -25.36 0.88 -12.98
CA TYR A 613 -25.51 0.19 -14.26
C TYR A 613 -26.91 -0.41 -14.41
N ALA A 614 -27.56 -0.77 -13.30
CA ALA A 614 -28.96 -1.21 -13.26
C ALA A 614 -29.97 -0.07 -13.02
N LYS A 615 -29.57 1.18 -13.31
CA LYS A 615 -30.44 2.39 -13.27
C LYS A 615 -31.03 2.73 -11.90
N GLN A 616 -30.42 2.26 -10.81
CA GLN A 616 -30.84 2.58 -9.44
C GLN A 616 -29.72 3.26 -8.61
N PRO A 617 -29.12 4.36 -9.09
CA PRO A 617 -27.98 5.02 -8.44
C PRO A 617 -28.24 5.45 -6.99
N TRP A 618 -29.50 5.72 -6.62
CA TRP A 618 -29.87 6.05 -5.24
C TRP A 618 -29.56 4.92 -4.24
N LYS A 619 -29.61 3.65 -4.67
CA LYS A 619 -29.19 2.52 -3.82
C LYS A 619 -27.68 2.52 -3.57
N ALA A 620 -26.89 2.89 -4.58
CA ALA A 620 -25.45 3.09 -4.40
C ALA A 620 -25.18 4.23 -3.40
N GLN A 621 -25.84 5.38 -3.58
CA GLN A 621 -25.71 6.54 -2.70
C GLN A 621 -25.99 6.19 -1.23
N TYR A 622 -27.05 5.41 -0.96
CA TYR A 622 -27.35 4.92 0.38
C TYR A 622 -26.23 4.03 0.94
N TRP A 623 -25.89 2.93 0.25
CA TRP A 623 -24.96 1.95 0.79
C TRP A 623 -23.53 2.47 0.89
N LEU A 624 -23.07 3.32 -0.03
CA LEU A 624 -21.74 3.94 0.04
C LEU A 624 -21.60 4.81 1.29
N ARG A 625 -22.64 5.57 1.65
CA ARG A 625 -22.64 6.36 2.88
C ARG A 625 -22.68 5.47 4.12
N GLN A 626 -23.48 4.40 4.12
CA GLN A 626 -23.46 3.43 5.22
C GLN A 626 -22.07 2.84 5.45
N VAL A 627 -21.35 2.51 4.38
CA VAL A 627 -19.98 1.98 4.48
C VAL A 627 -19.01 3.03 5.01
N MET A 628 -18.96 4.22 4.41
CA MET A 628 -18.05 5.29 4.85
C MET A 628 -18.29 5.72 6.30
N ASP A 629 -19.55 5.73 6.75
CA ASP A 629 -19.93 6.19 8.09
C ASP A 629 -19.75 5.10 9.18
N ARG A 630 -19.77 3.80 8.82
CA ARG A 630 -19.77 2.69 9.79
C ARG A 630 -18.49 1.85 9.79
N MET A 631 -17.76 1.79 8.68
CA MET A 631 -16.63 0.87 8.48
C MET A 631 -15.27 1.57 8.52
N TYR A 632 -15.26 2.89 8.72
CA TYR A 632 -14.05 3.70 8.81
C TYR A 632 -14.10 4.67 9.98
N THR A 633 -13.08 4.66 10.83
CA THR A 633 -12.91 5.62 11.91
C THR A 633 -11.45 6.11 11.97
N PRO A 634 -11.17 7.26 12.59
CA PRO A 634 -9.79 7.77 12.70
C PRO A 634 -9.01 7.17 13.89
N THR A 635 -9.52 6.10 14.50
CA THR A 635 -8.96 5.46 15.70
C THR A 635 -8.00 4.32 15.34
N PRO A 636 -7.21 3.81 16.32
CA PRO A 636 -6.26 2.74 16.07
C PRO A 636 -6.86 1.44 15.50
N ASP A 637 -8.16 1.22 15.66
CA ASP A 637 -8.97 0.12 15.12
C ASP A 637 -9.83 0.55 13.92
N GLY A 638 -9.33 1.48 13.11
CA GLY A 638 -10.16 2.28 12.21
C GLY A 638 -10.58 1.71 10.87
N TYR A 639 -10.12 0.52 10.46
CA TYR A 639 -10.63 -0.17 9.28
C TYR A 639 -11.49 -1.38 9.68
N CYS A 640 -12.30 -1.88 8.76
CA CYS A 640 -13.14 -3.07 8.96
C CYS A 640 -12.50 -4.39 8.49
N GLY A 641 -11.22 -4.37 8.15
CA GLY A 641 -10.42 -5.47 7.62
C GLY A 641 -9.03 -4.97 7.27
N ASP A 642 -8.29 -5.70 6.44
CA ASP A 642 -6.94 -5.30 6.02
C ASP A 642 -6.92 -4.01 5.17
N GLU A 643 -5.85 -3.22 5.35
CA GLU A 643 -5.66 -1.95 4.64
C GLU A 643 -5.15 -2.17 3.19
N ASP A 644 -4.38 -3.24 3.00
CA ASP A 644 -3.86 -3.76 1.73
C ASP A 644 -3.19 -2.73 0.82
N ASN A 645 -2.09 -2.19 1.34
CA ASN A 645 -1.13 -1.36 0.60
C ASN A 645 -1.74 -0.12 -0.03
N GLY A 646 -2.77 0.46 0.58
CA GLY A 646 -3.47 1.62 0.04
C GLY A 646 -4.76 1.31 -0.70
N GLN A 647 -5.11 0.04 -0.96
CA GLN A 647 -6.32 -0.29 -1.71
C GLN A 647 -7.60 0.10 -0.97
N THR A 648 -7.76 -0.36 0.28
CA THR A 648 -8.95 -0.05 1.11
C THR A 648 -9.00 1.46 1.42
N SER A 649 -7.84 2.08 1.64
CA SER A 649 -7.73 3.52 1.81
C SER A 649 -8.12 4.33 0.56
N ALA A 650 -7.65 3.93 -0.62
CA ALA A 650 -7.96 4.61 -1.88
C ALA A 650 -9.46 4.46 -2.20
N TRP A 651 -10.10 3.35 -1.83
CA TRP A 651 -11.55 3.20 -1.92
C TRP A 651 -12.26 4.29 -1.13
N TYR A 652 -11.85 4.55 0.12
CA TYR A 652 -12.43 5.62 0.93
C TYR A 652 -12.21 6.99 0.30
N VAL A 653 -11.00 7.29 -0.19
CA VAL A 653 -10.68 8.57 -0.84
C VAL A 653 -11.59 8.82 -2.04
N PHE A 654 -11.70 7.86 -2.96
CA PHE A 654 -12.58 7.97 -4.12
C PHE A 654 -14.05 8.11 -3.72
N SER A 655 -14.52 7.26 -2.81
CA SER A 655 -15.91 7.25 -2.36
C SER A 655 -16.30 8.57 -1.68
N ALA A 656 -15.41 9.13 -0.87
CA ALA A 656 -15.62 10.42 -0.20
C ALA A 656 -15.66 11.61 -1.18
N LEU A 657 -14.95 11.51 -2.31
CA LEU A 657 -15.07 12.47 -3.42
C LEU A 657 -16.36 12.27 -4.23
N GLY A 658 -17.02 11.13 -4.09
CA GLY A 658 -18.32 10.84 -4.70
C GLY A 658 -18.24 10.11 -6.03
N PHE A 659 -17.12 9.46 -6.37
CA PHE A 659 -16.99 8.65 -7.59
C PHE A 659 -15.91 7.56 -7.45
N TYR A 660 -15.97 6.50 -8.26
CA TYR A 660 -15.05 5.36 -8.16
C TYR A 660 -14.70 4.74 -9.52
N PRO A 661 -13.44 4.31 -9.74
CA PRO A 661 -12.99 3.67 -10.97
C PRO A 661 -13.42 2.19 -11.03
N VAL A 662 -14.70 1.90 -11.30
CA VAL A 662 -15.22 0.50 -11.33
C VAL A 662 -14.45 -0.38 -12.32
N CYS A 663 -14.01 0.18 -13.44
CA CYS A 663 -13.33 -0.56 -14.50
C CYS A 663 -12.08 0.19 -14.96
N PRO A 664 -10.93 -0.01 -14.28
CA PRO A 664 -9.64 0.48 -14.75
C PRO A 664 -9.37 -0.04 -16.17
N GLY A 665 -8.84 0.82 -17.05
CA GLY A 665 -8.76 0.62 -18.50
C GLY A 665 -9.88 1.31 -19.28
N THR A 666 -10.86 1.90 -18.59
CA THR A 666 -11.81 2.89 -19.15
C THR A 666 -11.38 4.30 -18.79
N ASP A 667 -12.02 5.30 -19.42
CA ASP A 667 -11.94 6.69 -18.99
C ASP A 667 -12.94 7.03 -17.87
N GLN A 668 -13.81 6.10 -17.45
CA GLN A 668 -14.96 6.39 -16.61
C GLN A 668 -14.70 6.24 -15.11
N TYR A 669 -15.23 7.18 -14.33
CA TYR A 669 -15.41 7.07 -12.88
C TYR A 669 -16.91 7.09 -12.56
N VAL A 670 -17.41 6.03 -11.96
CA VAL A 670 -18.84 5.82 -11.66
C VAL A 670 -19.24 6.64 -10.44
N LEU A 671 -20.36 7.35 -10.53
CA LEU A 671 -20.82 8.23 -9.46
C LEU A 671 -21.30 7.44 -8.24
N GLY A 672 -21.04 8.02 -7.06
CA GLY A 672 -21.54 7.60 -5.77
C GLY A 672 -22.27 8.75 -5.08
N ALA A 673 -21.93 9.02 -3.82
CA ALA A 673 -22.39 10.17 -3.06
C ALA A 673 -21.20 10.84 -2.35
N PRO A 674 -20.90 12.13 -2.60
CA PRO A 674 -19.81 12.81 -1.93
C PRO A 674 -20.03 12.87 -0.41
N LEU A 675 -18.94 12.83 0.36
CA LEU A 675 -18.96 12.89 1.82
C LEU A 675 -18.83 14.31 2.34
N PHE A 676 -18.15 15.19 1.61
CA PHE A 676 -17.85 16.57 2.00
C PHE A 676 -18.78 17.55 1.27
N GLN A 677 -19.02 18.72 1.88
CA GLN A 677 -19.81 19.77 1.21
C GLN A 677 -19.07 20.38 0.02
N LYS A 678 -17.73 20.36 0.07
CA LYS A 678 -16.90 20.78 -1.05
C LYS A 678 -15.60 19.97 -1.06
N ALA A 679 -15.17 19.59 -2.26
CA ALA A 679 -13.84 19.06 -2.51
C ALA A 679 -13.21 19.76 -3.71
N THR A 680 -11.92 20.05 -3.64
CA THR A 680 -11.13 20.60 -4.74
C THR A 680 -9.99 19.63 -5.04
N ILE A 681 -9.90 19.18 -6.28
CA ILE A 681 -8.83 18.32 -6.78
C ILE A 681 -7.90 19.18 -7.63
N HIS A 682 -6.61 19.19 -7.31
CA HIS A 682 -5.56 19.91 -8.02
C HIS A 682 -4.72 18.94 -8.85
N PHE A 683 -4.85 18.99 -10.18
CA PHE A 683 -4.12 18.10 -11.08
C PHE A 683 -2.72 18.63 -11.38
N GLU A 684 -1.79 17.72 -11.70
CA GLU A 684 -0.41 18.07 -12.11
C GLU A 684 -0.36 18.92 -13.40
N ASN A 685 -1.40 18.88 -14.23
CA ASN A 685 -1.52 19.73 -15.42
C ASN A 685 -1.95 21.17 -15.12
N GLY A 686 -2.06 21.55 -13.84
CA GLY A 686 -2.43 22.89 -13.37
C GLY A 686 -3.94 23.20 -13.41
N LYS A 687 -4.78 22.26 -13.82
CA LYS A 687 -6.24 22.39 -13.75
C LYS A 687 -6.76 21.92 -12.40
N ASN A 688 -7.96 22.38 -12.05
CA ASN A 688 -8.67 21.95 -10.87
C ASN A 688 -10.06 21.42 -11.24
N ILE A 689 -10.57 20.47 -10.47
CA ILE A 689 -12.00 20.13 -10.42
C ILE A 689 -12.53 20.52 -9.04
N VAL A 690 -13.68 21.19 -9.00
CA VAL A 690 -14.40 21.51 -7.76
C VAL A 690 -15.70 20.73 -7.73
N ILE A 691 -15.87 19.91 -6.70
CA ILE A 691 -17.08 19.14 -6.41
C ILE A 691 -17.81 19.91 -5.33
N ASN A 692 -19.01 20.40 -5.63
CA ASN A 692 -19.77 21.27 -4.73
C ASN A 692 -21.13 20.65 -4.39
N ALA A 693 -21.29 20.24 -3.13
CA ALA A 693 -22.49 19.64 -2.57
C ALA A 693 -22.87 20.37 -1.26
N PRO A 694 -23.24 21.67 -1.32
CA PRO A 694 -23.34 22.52 -0.13
C PRO A 694 -24.42 22.10 0.87
N GLN A 695 -25.40 21.30 0.43
CA GLN A 695 -26.46 20.75 1.26
C GLN A 695 -26.15 19.36 1.83
N ASN A 696 -24.98 18.80 1.51
CA ASN A 696 -24.57 17.48 1.98
C ASN A 696 -24.50 17.45 3.51
N SER A 697 -25.08 16.38 4.07
CA SER A 697 -25.15 16.14 5.51
C SER A 697 -25.28 14.64 5.81
N GLU A 698 -25.44 14.27 7.07
CA GLU A 698 -25.75 12.90 7.50
C GLU A 698 -27.09 12.39 6.95
N THR A 699 -28.04 13.30 6.65
CA THR A 699 -29.37 12.95 6.13
C THR A 699 -29.56 13.28 4.65
N ASN A 700 -28.78 14.22 4.11
CA ASN A 700 -28.87 14.68 2.73
C ASN A 700 -27.73 14.08 1.90
N TYR A 701 -27.85 12.80 1.54
CA TYR A 701 -26.84 12.09 0.77
C TYR A 701 -27.31 11.61 -0.62
N TYR A 702 -28.58 11.82 -0.95
CA TYR A 702 -29.09 11.52 -2.29
C TYR A 702 -28.85 12.70 -3.24
N ILE A 703 -28.30 12.42 -4.42
CA ILE A 703 -28.10 13.43 -5.47
C ILE A 703 -29.44 13.63 -6.18
N GLN A 704 -30.04 14.81 -6.03
CA GLN A 704 -31.30 15.19 -6.69
C GLN A 704 -31.08 15.68 -8.12
N ASP A 705 -30.07 16.52 -8.29
CA ASP A 705 -29.60 17.01 -9.58
C ASP A 705 -28.07 17.19 -9.54
N MET A 706 -27.43 17.11 -10.70
CA MET A 706 -26.01 17.40 -10.85
C MET A 706 -25.78 18.28 -12.07
N LYS A 707 -24.84 19.21 -11.94
CA LYS A 707 -24.38 20.05 -13.05
C LYS A 707 -22.88 19.90 -13.24
N VAL A 708 -22.46 19.76 -14.50
CA VAL A 708 -21.05 19.78 -14.89
C VAL A 708 -20.82 21.05 -15.71
N ASN A 709 -19.98 21.95 -15.22
CA ASN A 709 -19.72 23.26 -15.84
C ASN A 709 -21.00 24.06 -16.15
N GLY A 710 -21.98 24.00 -15.23
CA GLY A 710 -23.25 24.72 -15.34
C GLY A 710 -24.33 24.02 -16.18
N GLN A 711 -24.00 22.93 -16.86
CA GLN A 711 -24.95 22.14 -17.66
C GLN A 711 -25.51 20.97 -16.86
N GLU A 712 -26.80 20.71 -17.00
CA GLU A 712 -27.45 19.54 -16.40
C GLU A 712 -26.76 18.25 -16.86
N TYR A 713 -26.52 17.35 -15.91
CA TYR A 713 -25.78 16.11 -16.16
C TYR A 713 -26.45 14.94 -15.46
N THR A 714 -26.96 13.99 -16.25
CA THR A 714 -27.78 12.87 -15.76
C THR A 714 -27.11 11.51 -15.91
N LYS A 715 -25.88 11.45 -16.44
CA LYS A 715 -25.13 10.19 -16.54
C LYS A 715 -24.59 9.80 -15.16
N ASN A 716 -24.52 8.49 -14.91
CA ASN A 716 -24.00 7.93 -13.66
C ASN A 716 -22.48 7.75 -13.63
N TYR A 717 -21.73 8.50 -14.45
CA TYR A 717 -20.27 8.46 -14.49
C TYR A 717 -19.70 9.80 -14.99
N ILE A 718 -18.43 10.07 -14.70
CA ILE A 718 -17.62 11.17 -15.26
C ILE A 718 -16.40 10.60 -15.99
N THR A 719 -15.73 11.40 -16.84
CA THR A 719 -14.57 10.99 -17.64
C THR A 719 -13.41 11.96 -17.50
#